data_AF-A0A3M1X073-F1
#
_entry.id   AF-A0A3M1X073-F1
#
_cell.length_a   1.000
_cell.length_b   1.000
_cell.length_c   1.000
_cell.angle_alpha   90.00
_cell.angle_beta   90.00
_cell.angle_gamma   90.00
#
_symmetry.space_group_name_H-M   'P 1'
#
loop_
_entity.id
_entity.type
_entity.pdbx_description
1 polymer ?
#
loop_
_entity_poly.entity_id
_entity_poly.type
_entity_poly.pdbx_seq_one_letter_code
_entity_poly.pdbx_strand_id
1 'polypeptide(L)'
;MKMAVGIDCGTSFLKIALKLPSLSRELKELLEERGFGGFPYRSGGDEFYLLSPRVVHGDPAGVVSHILAPLIEVLQEEGFQVIGAATGRLGKRISQLTGLPYENDFRCILRAVERFHPEVRTLFEMGAETSKFIRFAERDGKLQILEYGMNGECAAGTGSFIDQQAARMRIDVRDIGEMTRNLTRSASIAGRCSVFAKSDMIHAQQKGYTPEEIMKGLSEAVARNFKSAVVRGRAIEPPVLFVGGVSLNEAVARSLREVFELDEREFSSSPVGVHLPALGALLAAGEEGKWQTSGRGERKSSGQARFPFHPPLSRDGVVFLRDEVESVSTDANYTGGAYLGIDIGSVSTNFALLDEEGRVLDEVYVRTEGRPVQVVRDNLRRLGEKWEGRVKILAVGTTGSGRELVGELVGADVVIDEITAHKTGALMVAEKYFGSGVDTIFEIGGQDSKFISLREGVVVDFAMNDACAAGTGSFLEEQAEKLGIDVKKDFAPLAFSSRTPLRLGERCTVFMEQDISSYMKRGARQEDLVAGLAYAIVFNYLNRVVRGRKIGERIYFQGGTAYNDAVAAAFSCVLGRQVVVPPHNGVMGAIGAALVAREKRQVLRQESRFRGFDLSLVPIETRELSCRGCSNECEVKEITVAGEKTYWGDKCSEKFRRPAKVPREPVAEDLIQAKNALLQGALDELEGKGKLTAAVPRTMYFYERFPFWAGFFRELGIGIVATPRTNRKIAEEGFEISVAEPCFPIQAALGHISYMVRELGDADFFFVPNVINA
;
A
#
# COMPACT_ATOMS: atom_id res chain seq x y z
N MET A 1 8.86 -31.01 -42.16
CA MET A 1 8.23 -31.67 -40.99
C MET A 1 7.40 -30.64 -40.22
N LYS A 2 6.30 -30.98 -39.53
CA LYS A 2 5.55 -29.98 -38.73
C LYS A 2 6.19 -29.82 -37.35
N MET A 3 6.39 -28.58 -36.89
CA MET A 3 6.87 -28.24 -35.55
C MET A 3 5.74 -27.55 -34.79
N ALA A 4 5.32 -28.13 -33.66
CA ALA A 4 4.28 -27.56 -32.81
C ALA A 4 4.89 -26.60 -31.79
N VAL A 5 4.32 -25.39 -31.70
CA VAL A 5 4.76 -24.32 -30.81
C VAL A 5 3.59 -23.84 -29.96
N GLY A 6 3.72 -23.96 -28.65
CA GLY A 6 2.78 -23.40 -27.69
C GLY A 6 3.32 -22.14 -27.06
N ILE A 7 2.50 -21.09 -27.02
CA ILE A 7 2.93 -19.77 -26.54
C ILE A 7 2.02 -19.34 -25.38
N ASP A 8 2.57 -19.16 -24.18
CA ASP A 8 1.91 -18.43 -23.09
C ASP A 8 2.50 -17.02 -22.98
N CYS A 9 1.71 -16.00 -23.34
CA CYS A 9 2.12 -14.61 -23.25
C CYS A 9 1.36 -13.88 -22.13
N GLY A 10 2.03 -13.73 -20.99
CA GLY A 10 1.57 -12.90 -19.88
C GLY A 10 1.95 -11.43 -20.03
N THR A 11 1.61 -10.61 -19.05
CA THR A 11 1.99 -9.18 -19.02
C THR A 11 3.43 -8.93 -18.63
N SER A 12 4.07 -9.89 -17.94
CA SER A 12 5.46 -9.79 -17.45
C SER A 12 6.38 -10.86 -18.04
N PHE A 13 5.85 -12.03 -18.44
CA PHE A 13 6.65 -13.14 -18.92
C PHE A 13 6.04 -13.85 -20.13
N LEU A 14 6.90 -14.25 -21.06
CA LEU A 14 6.63 -15.12 -22.19
C LEU A 14 7.23 -16.50 -21.95
N LYS A 15 6.44 -17.55 -22.18
CA LYS A 15 6.89 -18.94 -22.11
C LYS A 15 6.51 -19.64 -23.39
N ILE A 16 7.44 -20.44 -23.90
CA ILE A 16 7.31 -21.11 -25.19
C ILE A 16 7.67 -22.58 -24.98
N ALA A 17 6.82 -23.46 -25.51
CA ALA A 17 7.07 -24.89 -25.56
C ALA A 17 7.15 -25.34 -27.03
N LEU A 18 8.10 -26.21 -27.34
CA LEU A 18 8.28 -26.84 -28.65
C LEU A 18 8.13 -28.36 -28.51
N LYS A 19 7.56 -29.04 -29.52
CA LYS A 19 7.57 -30.51 -29.60
C LYS A 19 8.65 -30.96 -30.58
N LEU A 20 9.73 -31.55 -30.06
CA LEU A 20 10.87 -31.93 -30.89
C LEU A 20 10.62 -33.26 -31.63
N PRO A 21 10.97 -33.34 -32.92
CA PRO A 21 11.26 -34.60 -33.60
C PRO A 21 12.38 -35.36 -32.89
N SER A 22 12.47 -36.68 -33.10
CA SER A 22 13.49 -37.59 -32.58
C SER A 22 14.94 -37.36 -33.10
N LEU A 23 15.32 -36.14 -33.50
CA LEU A 23 16.64 -35.70 -33.97
C LEU A 23 17.15 -34.52 -33.11
N SER A 24 17.24 -34.75 -31.80
CA SER A 24 17.09 -33.69 -30.79
C SER A 24 18.36 -32.96 -30.35
N ARG A 25 19.55 -33.18 -30.92
CA ARG A 25 20.80 -32.60 -30.37
C ARG A 25 21.25 -31.36 -31.13
N GLU A 26 21.38 -31.46 -32.44
CA GLU A 26 21.82 -30.37 -33.32
C GLU A 26 20.86 -29.17 -33.27
N LEU A 27 19.54 -29.40 -33.30
CA LEU A 27 18.55 -28.32 -33.19
C LEU A 27 18.56 -27.64 -31.81
N LYS A 28 18.86 -28.36 -30.73
CA LYS A 28 18.94 -27.77 -29.38
C LYS A 28 20.17 -26.86 -29.28
N GLU A 29 21.32 -27.34 -29.75
CA GLU A 29 22.57 -26.57 -29.79
C GLU A 29 22.38 -25.30 -30.65
N LEU A 30 21.74 -25.41 -31.82
CA LEU A 30 21.40 -24.25 -32.67
C LEU A 30 20.47 -23.26 -31.98
N LEU A 31 19.40 -23.74 -31.32
CA LEU A 31 18.48 -22.85 -30.58
C LEU A 31 19.23 -22.10 -29.47
N GLU A 32 20.11 -22.77 -28.72
CA GLU A 32 20.95 -22.16 -27.70
C GLU A 32 21.91 -21.10 -28.27
N GLU A 33 22.61 -21.40 -29.37
CA GLU A 33 23.49 -20.46 -30.07
C GLU A 33 22.74 -19.22 -30.58
N ARG A 34 21.49 -19.37 -31.01
CA ARG A 34 20.60 -18.29 -31.43
C ARG A 34 19.91 -17.57 -30.26
N GLY A 35 20.30 -17.89 -29.02
CA GLY A 35 19.81 -17.26 -27.80
C GLY A 35 18.49 -17.83 -27.26
N PHE A 36 17.93 -18.87 -27.87
CA PHE A 36 16.71 -19.57 -27.47
C PHE A 36 17.00 -20.75 -26.53
N GLY A 37 17.79 -20.51 -25.49
CA GLY A 37 18.09 -21.52 -24.48
C GLY A 37 16.85 -21.98 -23.71
N GLY A 38 16.90 -23.23 -23.25
CA GLY A 38 15.80 -23.91 -22.59
C GLY A 38 16.25 -25.26 -22.03
N PHE A 39 15.28 -26.11 -21.68
CA PHE A 39 15.57 -27.45 -21.17
C PHE A 39 14.63 -28.50 -21.78
N PRO A 40 15.11 -29.73 -21.99
CA PRO A 40 14.28 -30.81 -22.50
C PRO A 40 13.33 -31.34 -21.42
N TYR A 41 12.12 -31.72 -21.85
CA TYR A 41 11.13 -32.38 -21.01
C TYR A 41 10.56 -33.59 -21.75
N ARG A 42 10.57 -34.77 -21.13
CA ARG A 42 10.11 -36.02 -21.76
C ARG A 42 8.88 -36.53 -21.03
N SER A 43 7.83 -36.85 -21.77
CA SER A 43 6.62 -37.46 -21.20
C SER A 43 5.88 -38.28 -22.24
N GLY A 44 5.49 -39.50 -21.85
CA GLY A 44 4.64 -40.38 -22.67
C GLY A 44 5.18 -40.68 -24.07
N GLY A 45 6.52 -40.82 -24.19
CA GLY A 45 7.21 -41.09 -25.46
C GLY A 45 7.53 -39.87 -26.33
N ASP A 46 7.00 -38.69 -25.99
CA ASP A 46 7.29 -37.43 -26.67
C ASP A 46 8.44 -36.68 -25.97
N GLU A 47 9.21 -35.92 -26.75
CA GLU A 47 10.22 -34.97 -26.25
C GLU A 47 9.82 -33.54 -26.57
N PHE A 48 9.82 -32.70 -25.54
CA PHE A 48 9.52 -31.28 -25.61
C PHE A 48 10.79 -30.47 -25.29
N TYR A 49 10.86 -29.26 -25.81
CA TYR A 49 11.88 -28.28 -25.45
C TYR A 49 11.20 -27.02 -24.91
N LEU A 50 11.49 -26.70 -23.65
CA LEU A 50 10.87 -25.59 -22.93
C LEU A 50 11.86 -24.44 -22.87
N LEU A 51 11.59 -23.37 -23.60
CA LEU A 51 12.47 -22.20 -23.63
C LEU A 51 12.44 -21.51 -22.27
N SER A 52 13.59 -21.05 -21.78
CA SER A 52 13.68 -20.28 -20.54
C SER A 52 12.70 -19.10 -20.59
N PRO A 53 11.87 -18.88 -19.54
CA PRO A 53 10.92 -17.78 -19.51
C PRO A 53 11.62 -16.43 -19.76
N ARG A 54 11.03 -15.61 -20.62
CA ARG A 54 11.59 -14.29 -20.97
C ARG A 54 10.73 -13.20 -20.39
N VAL A 55 11.36 -12.18 -19.81
CA VAL A 55 10.67 -10.98 -19.35
C VAL A 55 10.12 -10.23 -20.56
N VAL A 56 8.84 -9.88 -20.51
CA VAL A 56 8.17 -9.09 -21.52
C VAL A 56 7.42 -7.98 -20.79
N HIS A 57 7.74 -6.71 -21.07
CA HIS A 57 7.15 -5.56 -20.38
C HIS A 57 5.74 -5.21 -20.92
N GLY A 58 4.95 -6.25 -21.15
CA GLY A 58 3.62 -6.17 -21.74
C GLY A 58 3.57 -5.56 -23.13
N ASP A 59 4.64 -5.70 -23.91
CA ASP A 59 4.74 -5.27 -25.31
C ASP A 59 4.56 -6.49 -26.27
N PRO A 60 3.32 -6.84 -26.65
CA PRO A 60 3.08 -7.97 -27.54
C PRO A 60 3.64 -7.75 -28.94
N ALA A 61 3.82 -6.50 -29.39
CA ALA A 61 4.39 -6.21 -30.71
C ALA A 61 5.89 -6.48 -30.72
N GLY A 62 6.62 -5.99 -29.71
CA GLY A 62 8.03 -6.29 -29.50
C GLY A 62 8.30 -7.78 -29.28
N VAL A 63 7.40 -8.49 -28.57
CA VAL A 63 7.47 -9.94 -28.44
C VAL A 63 7.41 -10.64 -29.79
N VAL A 64 6.50 -10.23 -30.66
CA VAL A 64 6.39 -10.82 -32.00
C VAL A 64 7.63 -10.48 -32.83
N SER A 65 8.06 -9.22 -32.87
CA SER A 65 9.16 -8.80 -33.75
C SER A 65 10.54 -9.27 -33.30
N HIS A 66 10.81 -9.32 -32.00
CA HIS A 66 12.15 -9.57 -31.46
C HIS A 66 12.35 -10.98 -30.90
N ILE A 67 11.27 -11.74 -30.65
CA ILE A 67 11.37 -13.08 -30.04
C ILE A 67 10.71 -14.13 -30.92
N LEU A 68 9.42 -13.97 -31.22
CA LEU A 68 8.69 -15.00 -31.96
C LEU A 68 9.11 -15.07 -33.43
N ALA A 69 9.20 -13.94 -34.15
CA ALA A 69 9.61 -13.95 -35.55
C ALA A 69 11.02 -14.56 -35.75
N PRO A 70 12.07 -14.17 -34.98
CA PRO A 70 13.37 -14.81 -35.11
C PRO A 70 13.38 -16.30 -34.73
N LEU A 71 12.58 -16.74 -33.74
CA LEU A 71 12.43 -18.16 -33.41
C LEU A 71 11.84 -18.95 -34.59
N ILE A 72 10.80 -18.39 -35.21
CA ILE A 72 10.12 -19.01 -36.35
C ILE A 72 11.06 -19.07 -37.56
N GLU A 73 11.85 -18.02 -37.81
CA GLU A 73 12.86 -18.00 -38.87
C GLU A 73 13.87 -19.15 -38.69
N VAL A 74 14.43 -19.33 -37.49
CA VAL A 74 15.36 -20.45 -37.19
C VAL A 74 14.70 -21.81 -37.45
N LEU A 75 13.44 -22.00 -37.02
CA LEU A 75 12.73 -23.26 -37.27
C LEU A 75 12.43 -23.50 -38.76
N GLN A 76 12.18 -22.44 -39.53
CA GLN A 76 11.93 -22.53 -40.97
C GLN A 76 13.22 -22.79 -41.77
N GLU A 77 14.35 -22.22 -41.36
CA GLU A 77 15.69 -22.50 -41.91
C GLU A 77 16.01 -24.00 -41.83
N GLU A 78 15.61 -24.65 -40.73
CA GLU A 78 15.76 -26.09 -40.50
C GLU A 78 14.66 -26.94 -41.19
N GLY A 79 13.83 -26.34 -42.05
CA GLY A 79 12.83 -27.06 -42.86
C GLY A 79 11.55 -27.44 -42.11
N PHE A 80 11.27 -26.82 -40.96
CA PHE A 80 10.03 -27.05 -40.23
C PHE A 80 8.89 -26.12 -40.67
N GLN A 81 7.72 -26.71 -40.88
CA GLN A 81 6.47 -25.97 -40.98
C GLN A 81 5.93 -25.74 -39.57
N VAL A 82 5.88 -24.48 -39.13
CA VAL A 82 5.43 -24.17 -37.78
C VAL A 82 3.90 -24.13 -37.69
N ILE A 83 3.37 -24.91 -36.74
CA ILE A 83 1.99 -24.87 -36.28
C ILE A 83 1.98 -24.49 -34.80
N GLY A 84 0.95 -23.81 -34.33
CA GLY A 84 0.95 -23.34 -32.94
C GLY A 84 -0.37 -22.77 -32.46
N ALA A 85 -0.40 -22.42 -31.17
CA ALA A 85 -1.48 -21.67 -30.56
C ALA A 85 -0.92 -20.74 -29.47
N ALA A 86 -1.63 -19.65 -29.20
CA ALA A 86 -1.30 -18.69 -28.17
C ALA A 86 -2.35 -18.69 -27.05
N THR A 87 -1.88 -18.63 -25.80
CA THR A 87 -2.68 -18.46 -24.58
C THR A 87 -2.12 -17.31 -23.74
N GLY A 88 -2.70 -17.11 -22.56
CA GLY A 88 -2.29 -16.08 -21.62
C GLY A 88 -3.00 -14.75 -21.86
N ARG A 89 -2.70 -13.77 -20.99
CA ARG A 89 -3.41 -12.47 -20.95
C ARG A 89 -3.21 -11.64 -22.22
N LEU A 90 -2.04 -11.76 -22.86
CA LEU A 90 -1.74 -11.14 -24.15
C LEU A 90 -1.91 -12.10 -25.33
N GLY A 91 -2.35 -13.34 -25.11
CA GLY A 91 -2.49 -14.38 -26.14
C GLY A 91 -3.38 -13.95 -27.31
N LYS A 92 -4.50 -13.27 -27.05
CA LYS A 92 -5.38 -12.72 -28.11
C LYS A 92 -4.65 -11.70 -28.98
N ARG A 93 -3.79 -10.88 -28.38
CA ARG A 93 -3.04 -9.85 -29.12
C ARG A 93 -1.92 -10.48 -29.93
N ILE A 94 -1.24 -11.48 -29.38
CA ILE A 94 -0.28 -12.31 -30.13
C ILE A 94 -0.99 -12.96 -31.32
N SER A 95 -2.14 -13.61 -31.10
CA SER A 95 -2.97 -14.21 -32.15
C SER A 95 -3.31 -13.23 -33.28
N GLN A 96 -3.72 -11.99 -32.95
CA GLN A 96 -3.98 -10.94 -33.95
C GLN A 96 -2.73 -10.54 -34.76
N LEU A 97 -1.55 -10.58 -34.16
CA LEU A 97 -0.30 -10.17 -34.79
C LEU A 97 0.36 -11.29 -35.60
N THR A 98 0.10 -12.56 -35.26
CA THR A 98 0.78 -13.73 -35.84
C THR A 98 -0.11 -14.64 -36.68
N GLY A 99 -1.43 -14.48 -36.56
CA GLY A 99 -2.42 -15.37 -37.18
C GLY A 99 -2.58 -16.72 -36.50
N LEU A 100 -1.85 -17.00 -35.40
CA LEU A 100 -2.04 -18.23 -34.63
C LEU A 100 -3.41 -18.23 -33.93
N PRO A 101 -4.06 -19.40 -33.76
CA PRO A 101 -5.26 -19.51 -32.95
C PRO A 101 -5.00 -19.12 -31.49
N TYR A 102 -5.97 -18.43 -30.89
CA TYR A 102 -5.98 -18.17 -29.45
C TYR A 102 -6.76 -19.28 -28.74
N GLU A 103 -6.15 -19.86 -27.72
CA GLU A 103 -6.81 -20.83 -26.84
C GLU A 103 -7.01 -20.26 -25.44
N ASN A 104 -8.12 -20.66 -24.81
CA ASN A 104 -8.43 -20.24 -23.46
C ASN A 104 -7.48 -20.89 -22.46
N ASP A 105 -6.98 -20.07 -21.54
CA ASP A 105 -5.97 -20.48 -20.58
C ASP A 105 -6.39 -21.65 -19.67
N PHE A 106 -7.65 -21.70 -19.22
CA PHE A 106 -8.17 -22.83 -18.46
C PHE A 106 -8.20 -24.13 -19.27
N ARG A 107 -8.50 -24.04 -20.58
CA ARG A 107 -8.46 -25.22 -21.46
C ARG A 107 -7.03 -25.70 -21.67
N CYS A 108 -6.09 -24.79 -21.83
CA CYS A 108 -4.66 -25.13 -21.93
C CYS A 108 -4.18 -25.85 -20.66
N ILE A 109 -4.48 -25.29 -19.49
CA ILE A 109 -4.13 -25.91 -18.20
C ILE A 109 -4.77 -27.29 -18.08
N LEU A 110 -6.06 -27.43 -18.36
CA LEU A 110 -6.75 -28.73 -18.31
C LEU A 110 -6.07 -29.78 -19.20
N ARG A 111 -5.79 -29.45 -20.46
CA ARG A 111 -5.11 -30.37 -21.40
C ARG A 111 -3.72 -30.77 -20.92
N ALA A 112 -2.98 -29.82 -20.36
CA ALA A 112 -1.64 -30.10 -19.84
C ALA A 112 -1.68 -30.96 -18.57
N VAL A 113 -2.59 -30.68 -17.62
CA VAL A 113 -2.77 -31.52 -16.43
C VAL A 113 -3.21 -32.93 -16.83
N GLU A 114 -4.21 -33.08 -17.69
CA GLU A 114 -4.68 -34.39 -18.16
C GLU A 114 -3.57 -35.22 -18.83
N ARG A 115 -2.66 -34.57 -19.55
CA ARG A 115 -1.54 -35.25 -20.24
C ARG A 115 -0.35 -35.57 -19.33
N PHE A 116 0.03 -34.62 -18.47
CA PHE A 116 1.31 -34.68 -17.75
C PHE A 116 1.16 -35.01 -16.26
N HIS A 117 -0.01 -34.76 -15.68
CA HIS A 117 -0.31 -34.89 -14.25
C HIS A 117 -1.76 -35.37 -14.00
N PRO A 118 -2.20 -36.51 -14.58
CA PRO A 118 -3.59 -36.99 -14.49
C PRO A 118 -4.05 -37.33 -13.06
N GLU A 119 -3.11 -37.55 -12.14
CA GLU A 119 -3.35 -37.79 -10.72
C GLU A 119 -3.86 -36.56 -9.97
N VAL A 120 -3.56 -35.35 -10.46
CA VAL A 120 -3.85 -34.10 -9.77
C VAL A 120 -5.36 -33.88 -9.68
N ARG A 121 -5.83 -33.49 -8.48
CA ARG A 121 -7.23 -33.13 -8.21
C ARG A 121 -7.40 -31.64 -7.94
N THR A 122 -6.34 -30.97 -7.50
CA THR A 122 -6.36 -29.52 -7.31
C THR A 122 -5.11 -28.87 -7.90
N LEU A 123 -5.27 -27.75 -8.59
CA LEU A 123 -4.17 -26.94 -9.10
C LEU A 123 -4.20 -25.54 -8.48
N PHE A 124 -3.05 -25.16 -7.93
CA PHE A 124 -2.74 -23.79 -7.53
C PHE A 124 -1.84 -23.19 -8.59
N GLU A 125 -2.21 -22.05 -9.15
CA GLU A 125 -1.35 -21.28 -10.05
C GLU A 125 -1.09 -19.92 -9.43
N MET A 126 0.18 -19.50 -9.39
CA MET A 126 0.54 -18.15 -8.99
C MET A 126 1.57 -17.55 -9.95
N GLY A 127 1.10 -16.60 -10.76
CA GLY A 127 1.90 -15.83 -11.71
C GLY A 127 2.27 -14.45 -11.18
N ALA A 128 2.77 -13.59 -12.08
CA ALA A 128 3.17 -12.23 -11.73
C ALA A 128 1.98 -11.39 -11.23
N GLU A 129 0.84 -11.38 -11.94
CA GLU A 129 -0.33 -10.56 -11.57
C GLU A 129 -1.60 -11.38 -11.29
N THR A 130 -1.59 -12.66 -11.63
CA THR A 130 -2.77 -13.53 -11.56
C THR A 130 -2.47 -14.80 -10.79
N SER A 131 -3.42 -15.19 -9.95
CA SER A 131 -3.43 -16.40 -9.16
C SER A 131 -4.73 -17.15 -9.43
N LYS A 132 -4.65 -18.48 -9.60
CA LYS A 132 -5.80 -19.34 -9.88
C LYS A 132 -5.83 -20.53 -8.95
N PHE A 133 -7.04 -20.94 -8.61
CA PHE A 133 -7.37 -22.21 -8.01
C PHE A 133 -8.25 -22.96 -9.00
N ILE A 134 -7.97 -24.23 -9.25
CA ILE A 134 -8.80 -25.09 -10.09
C ILE A 134 -8.94 -26.44 -9.40
N ARG A 135 -10.17 -26.92 -9.23
CA ARG A 135 -10.43 -28.29 -8.80
C ARG A 135 -10.94 -29.10 -9.97
N PHE A 136 -10.40 -30.30 -10.12
CA PHE A 136 -10.71 -31.21 -11.19
C PHE A 136 -11.54 -32.38 -10.69
N ALA A 137 -12.44 -32.87 -11.54
CA ALA A 137 -13.16 -34.12 -11.32
C ALA A 137 -12.98 -35.02 -12.54
N GLU A 138 -12.86 -36.31 -12.30
CA GLU A 138 -12.83 -37.31 -13.36
C GLU A 138 -14.26 -37.73 -13.71
N ARG A 139 -14.62 -37.62 -14.99
CA ARG A 139 -15.90 -38.08 -15.54
C ARG A 139 -15.66 -38.76 -16.88
N ASP A 140 -16.15 -39.99 -17.03
CA ASP A 140 -16.00 -40.81 -18.24
C ASP A 140 -14.53 -40.99 -18.67
N GLY A 141 -13.62 -41.14 -17.70
CA GLY A 141 -12.18 -41.30 -17.93
C GLY A 141 -11.48 -40.04 -18.46
N LYS A 142 -12.12 -38.87 -18.35
CA LYS A 142 -11.54 -37.56 -18.72
C LYS A 142 -11.58 -36.60 -17.56
N LEU A 143 -10.57 -35.73 -17.50
CA LEU A 143 -10.49 -34.69 -16.49
C LEU A 143 -11.40 -33.52 -16.88
N GLN A 144 -12.17 -32.99 -15.94
CA GLN A 144 -13.00 -31.80 -16.12
C GLN A 144 -12.78 -30.80 -14.99
N ILE A 145 -12.89 -29.51 -15.29
CA ILE A 145 -12.87 -28.45 -14.28
C ILE A 145 -14.22 -28.46 -13.56
N LEU A 146 -14.21 -28.79 -12.28
CA LEU A 146 -15.41 -28.79 -11.43
C LEU A 146 -15.71 -27.38 -10.90
N GLU A 147 -14.67 -26.70 -10.43
CA GLU A 147 -14.75 -25.35 -9.90
C GLU A 147 -13.41 -24.64 -10.04
N TYR A 148 -13.45 -23.31 -10.03
CA TYR A 148 -12.26 -22.48 -10.08
C TYR A 148 -12.44 -21.17 -9.32
N GLY A 149 -11.32 -20.57 -8.95
CA GLY A 149 -11.23 -19.26 -8.31
C GLY A 149 -10.06 -18.48 -8.86
N MET A 150 -10.16 -17.15 -8.88
CA MET A 150 -9.08 -16.25 -9.29
C MET A 150 -9.03 -15.04 -8.36
N ASN A 151 -7.85 -14.45 -8.21
CA ASN A 151 -7.75 -13.12 -7.62
C ASN A 151 -8.47 -12.09 -8.51
N GLY A 152 -8.93 -10.99 -7.89
CA GLY A 152 -9.53 -9.88 -8.64
C GLY A 152 -8.48 -9.11 -9.44
N GLU A 153 -8.82 -7.88 -9.85
CA GLU A 153 -7.89 -7.01 -10.57
C GLU A 153 -6.64 -6.61 -9.75
N CYS A 154 -6.65 -6.81 -8.43
CA CYS A 154 -5.50 -6.52 -7.58
C CYS A 154 -4.42 -7.62 -7.65
N ALA A 155 -3.19 -7.23 -8.00
CA ALA A 155 -2.01 -8.09 -7.98
C ALA A 155 -1.42 -8.30 -6.56
N ALA A 156 -2.22 -8.10 -5.52
CA ALA A 156 -1.80 -8.38 -4.15
C ALA A 156 -1.77 -9.89 -3.91
N GLY A 157 -0.71 -10.36 -3.24
CA GLY A 157 -0.45 -11.77 -3.03
C GLY A 157 -0.15 -12.57 -4.31
N THR A 158 0.44 -11.91 -5.32
CA THR A 158 0.99 -12.54 -6.53
C THR A 158 2.50 -12.28 -6.63
N GLY A 159 3.16 -12.74 -7.70
CA GLY A 159 4.60 -12.55 -7.89
C GLY A 159 5.04 -11.09 -7.91
N SER A 160 4.30 -10.20 -8.57
CA SER A 160 4.62 -8.77 -8.63
C SER A 160 4.58 -8.10 -7.26
N PHE A 161 3.75 -8.60 -6.35
CA PHE A 161 3.72 -8.10 -4.96
C PHE A 161 5.02 -8.47 -4.23
N ILE A 162 5.52 -9.69 -4.43
CA ILE A 162 6.82 -10.14 -3.89
C ILE A 162 7.95 -9.33 -4.51
N ASP A 163 7.99 -9.19 -5.85
CA ASP A 163 8.99 -8.40 -6.57
C ASP A 163 9.09 -6.98 -6.01
N GLN A 164 7.94 -6.34 -5.83
CA GLN A 164 7.82 -5.01 -5.29
C GLN A 164 8.36 -4.89 -3.85
N GLN A 165 8.09 -5.87 -2.98
CA GLN A 165 8.55 -5.82 -1.59
C GLN A 165 10.03 -6.20 -1.46
N ALA A 166 10.50 -7.18 -2.23
CA ALA A 166 11.89 -7.63 -2.25
C ALA A 166 12.82 -6.52 -2.80
N ALA A 167 12.44 -5.85 -3.89
CA ALA A 167 13.19 -4.74 -4.46
C ALA A 167 13.40 -3.59 -3.46
N ARG A 168 12.40 -3.31 -2.59
CA ARG A 168 12.52 -2.30 -1.53
C ARG A 168 13.59 -2.64 -0.50
N MET A 169 13.81 -3.94 -0.26
CA MET A 169 14.87 -4.43 0.63
C MET A 169 16.17 -4.75 -0.12
N ARG A 170 16.23 -4.48 -1.43
CA ARG A 170 17.35 -4.82 -2.32
C ARG A 170 17.68 -6.31 -2.31
N ILE A 171 16.64 -7.14 -2.23
CA ILE A 171 16.72 -8.60 -2.25
C ILE A 171 16.25 -9.09 -3.62
N ASP A 172 17.00 -10.02 -4.22
CA ASP A 172 16.54 -10.73 -5.39
C ASP A 172 15.49 -11.77 -4.98
N VAL A 173 14.36 -11.79 -5.69
CA VAL A 173 13.23 -12.68 -5.38
C VAL A 173 13.62 -14.16 -5.46
N ARG A 174 14.63 -14.48 -6.26
CA ARG A 174 15.17 -15.83 -6.40
C ARG A 174 15.86 -16.33 -5.13
N ASP A 175 16.41 -15.42 -4.33
CA ASP A 175 17.20 -15.75 -3.14
C ASP A 175 16.31 -16.01 -1.90
N ILE A 176 15.06 -15.51 -1.91
CA ILE A 176 14.11 -15.60 -0.78
C ILE A 176 13.91 -17.05 -0.29
N GLY A 177 13.87 -18.02 -1.23
CA GLY A 177 13.69 -19.43 -0.89
C GLY A 177 14.78 -19.95 0.05
N GLU A 178 16.04 -19.67 -0.30
CA GLU A 178 17.22 -20.07 0.47
C GLU A 178 17.33 -19.27 1.78
N MET A 179 17.15 -17.95 1.70
CA MET A 179 17.25 -17.03 2.85
C MET A 179 16.33 -17.42 4.02
N THR A 180 15.17 -18.00 3.73
CA THR A 180 14.13 -18.28 4.73
C THR A 180 14.12 -19.72 5.24
N ARG A 181 14.96 -20.61 4.68
CA ARG A 181 14.85 -22.07 4.86
C ARG A 181 14.93 -22.55 6.31
N ASN A 182 15.76 -21.92 7.14
CA ASN A 182 16.05 -22.36 8.51
C ASN A 182 15.52 -21.40 9.59
N LEU A 183 14.58 -20.52 9.24
CA LEU A 183 14.04 -19.55 10.18
C LEU A 183 12.86 -20.12 10.95
N THR A 184 12.86 -19.96 12.27
CA THR A 184 11.70 -20.25 13.13
C THR A 184 10.82 -19.02 13.30
N ARG A 185 11.42 -17.84 13.44
CA ARG A 185 10.72 -16.56 13.61
C ARG A 185 10.35 -15.91 12.27
N SER A 186 9.20 -15.24 12.20
CA SER A 186 8.74 -14.46 11.04
C SER A 186 8.10 -13.15 11.49
N ALA A 187 8.19 -12.11 10.65
CA ALA A 187 7.49 -10.86 10.88
C ALA A 187 6.01 -10.97 10.43
N SER A 188 5.10 -10.31 11.14
CA SER A 188 3.71 -10.20 10.68
C SER A 188 3.60 -9.12 9.60
N ILE A 189 3.40 -9.54 8.35
CA ILE A 189 3.26 -8.64 7.19
C ILE A 189 1.85 -8.83 6.58
N ALA A 190 1.19 -7.73 6.19
CA ALA A 190 -0.06 -7.80 5.43
C ALA A 190 0.15 -8.33 4.00
N GLY A 191 -0.65 -9.30 3.56
CA GLY A 191 -0.54 -9.91 2.21
C GLY A 191 -1.39 -9.26 1.11
N ARG A 192 -2.28 -8.33 1.50
CA ARG A 192 -3.38 -7.81 0.65
C ARG A 192 -3.09 -6.54 -0.12
N CYS A 193 -2.02 -5.82 0.23
CA CYS A 193 -1.74 -4.51 -0.36
C CYS A 193 -0.27 -4.14 -0.17
N SER A 194 0.39 -3.72 -1.24
CA SER A 194 1.79 -3.27 -1.21
C SER A 194 2.00 -2.07 -0.28
N VAL A 195 1.00 -1.19 -0.13
CA VAL A 195 1.09 -0.03 0.78
C VAL A 195 1.14 -0.46 2.24
N PHE A 196 0.22 -1.35 2.66
CA PHE A 196 0.21 -1.87 4.03
C PHE A 196 1.43 -2.76 4.30
N ALA A 197 1.79 -3.62 3.36
CA ALA A 197 2.99 -4.45 3.45
C ALA A 197 4.26 -3.60 3.65
N LYS A 198 4.42 -2.51 2.88
CA LYS A 198 5.52 -1.57 3.05
C LYS A 198 5.57 -1.01 4.47
N SER A 199 4.44 -0.51 4.98
CA SER A 199 4.37 0.01 6.34
C SER A 199 4.73 -1.07 7.34
N ASP A 200 4.15 -2.27 7.24
CA ASP A 200 4.43 -3.38 8.16
C ASP A 200 5.91 -3.81 8.11
N MET A 201 6.52 -3.85 6.93
CA MET A 201 7.95 -4.16 6.74
C MET A 201 8.85 -3.11 7.41
N ILE A 202 8.55 -1.82 7.21
CA ILE A 202 9.28 -0.73 7.88
C ILE A 202 9.15 -0.85 9.40
N HIS A 203 7.94 -1.11 9.90
CA HIS A 203 7.71 -1.33 11.33
C HIS A 203 8.44 -2.58 11.83
N ALA A 204 8.47 -3.66 11.06
CA ALA A 204 9.22 -4.87 11.40
C ALA A 204 10.73 -4.61 11.48
N GLN A 205 11.30 -3.85 10.55
CA GLN A 205 12.71 -3.43 10.64
C GLN A 205 12.97 -2.59 11.90
N GLN A 206 12.07 -1.68 12.24
CA GLN A 206 12.18 -0.88 13.47
C GLN A 206 12.05 -1.73 14.74
N LYS A 207 11.41 -2.90 14.68
CA LYS A 207 11.32 -3.89 15.76
C LYS A 207 12.50 -4.88 15.77
N GLY A 208 13.50 -4.66 14.90
CA GLY A 208 14.70 -5.49 14.84
C GLY A 208 14.51 -6.85 14.17
N TYR A 209 13.46 -7.03 13.36
CA TYR A 209 13.37 -8.20 12.50
C TYR A 209 14.44 -8.14 11.42
N THR A 210 15.09 -9.28 11.14
CA THR A 210 16.07 -9.37 10.06
C THR A 210 15.37 -9.34 8.69
N PRO A 211 16.06 -8.96 7.61
CA PRO A 211 15.52 -9.04 6.26
C PRO A 211 14.94 -10.40 5.90
N GLU A 212 15.57 -11.48 6.35
CA GLU A 212 15.14 -12.85 6.11
C GLU A 212 13.85 -13.18 6.88
N GLU A 213 13.73 -12.76 8.15
CA GLU A 213 12.50 -12.92 8.94
C GLU A 213 11.31 -12.14 8.33
N ILE A 214 11.58 -10.97 7.74
CA ILE A 214 10.58 -10.17 7.02
C ILE A 214 10.15 -10.87 5.72
N MET A 215 11.09 -11.41 4.95
CA MET A 215 10.79 -12.15 3.71
C MET A 215 10.04 -13.46 3.98
N LYS A 216 10.32 -14.14 5.10
CA LYS A 216 9.49 -15.27 5.56
C LYS A 216 8.06 -14.81 5.84
N GLY A 217 7.91 -13.74 6.62
CA GLY A 217 6.61 -13.12 6.92
C GLY A 217 5.81 -12.72 5.68
N LEU A 218 6.50 -12.16 4.67
CA LEU A 218 5.93 -11.82 3.37
C LEU A 218 5.43 -13.06 2.61
N SER A 219 6.21 -14.14 2.61
CA SER A 219 5.85 -15.41 1.94
C SER A 219 4.62 -16.04 2.58
N GLU A 220 4.55 -16.06 3.91
CA GLU A 220 3.37 -16.51 4.66
C GLU A 220 2.15 -15.63 4.38
N ALA A 221 2.34 -14.31 4.27
CA ALA A 221 1.27 -13.37 3.96
C ALA A 221 0.68 -13.60 2.55
N VAL A 222 1.53 -13.89 1.57
CA VAL A 222 1.12 -14.27 0.20
C VAL A 222 0.30 -15.55 0.22
N ALA A 223 0.74 -16.57 0.96
CA ALA A 223 0.02 -17.84 1.07
C ALA A 223 -1.35 -17.68 1.75
N ARG A 224 -1.43 -16.92 2.86
CA ARG A 224 -2.71 -16.58 3.52
C ARG A 224 -3.66 -15.84 2.58
N ASN A 225 -3.14 -14.86 1.82
CA ASN A 225 -3.94 -14.13 0.84
C ASN A 225 -4.41 -15.03 -0.32
N PHE A 226 -3.63 -16.02 -0.73
CA PHE A 226 -4.08 -17.01 -1.72
C PHE A 226 -5.26 -17.83 -1.19
N LYS A 227 -5.20 -18.31 0.06
CA LYS A 227 -6.31 -19.02 0.72
C LYS A 227 -7.57 -18.17 0.83
N SER A 228 -7.45 -16.92 1.30
CA SER A 228 -8.60 -16.02 1.49
C SER A 228 -9.17 -15.49 0.17
N ALA A 229 -8.34 -15.02 -0.77
CA ALA A 229 -8.79 -14.28 -1.94
C ALA A 229 -9.02 -15.14 -3.19
N VAL A 230 -8.30 -16.26 -3.34
CA VAL A 230 -8.36 -17.13 -4.52
C VAL A 230 -9.23 -18.35 -4.24
N VAL A 231 -8.91 -19.11 -3.18
CA VAL A 231 -9.66 -20.33 -2.82
C VAL A 231 -11.01 -19.99 -2.19
N ARG A 232 -11.08 -18.99 -1.30
CA ARG A 232 -12.32 -18.47 -0.69
C ARG A 232 -13.13 -19.54 0.07
N GLY A 233 -12.46 -20.35 0.88
CA GLY A 233 -13.08 -21.40 1.69
C GLY A 233 -13.58 -22.63 0.91
N ARG A 234 -13.29 -22.72 -0.40
CA ARG A 234 -13.58 -23.92 -1.19
C ARG A 234 -12.71 -25.10 -0.76
N ALA A 235 -13.23 -26.31 -0.97
CA ALA A 235 -12.55 -27.54 -0.61
C ALA A 235 -11.28 -27.75 -1.45
N ILE A 236 -10.23 -28.26 -0.81
CA ILE A 236 -8.99 -28.67 -1.45
C ILE A 236 -8.96 -30.20 -1.48
N GLU A 237 -8.74 -30.76 -2.66
CA GLU A 237 -8.66 -32.21 -2.87
C GLU A 237 -7.25 -32.57 -3.34
N PRO A 238 -6.45 -33.28 -2.53
CA PRO A 238 -5.15 -33.81 -2.94
C PRO A 238 -5.28 -34.90 -4.03
N PRO A 239 -4.24 -35.12 -4.87
CA PRO A 239 -2.98 -34.38 -4.93
C PRO A 239 -3.13 -32.95 -5.47
N VAL A 240 -2.38 -32.03 -4.86
CA VAL A 240 -2.31 -30.60 -5.20
C VAL A 240 -1.02 -30.32 -5.98
N LEU A 241 -1.15 -29.67 -7.13
CA LEU A 241 -0.01 -29.21 -7.93
C LEU A 241 0.07 -27.69 -7.93
N PHE A 242 1.20 -27.15 -7.49
CA PHE A 242 1.50 -25.72 -7.50
C PHE A 242 2.37 -25.34 -8.71
N VAL A 243 1.86 -24.42 -9.53
CA VAL A 243 2.44 -23.99 -10.80
C VAL A 243 2.48 -22.47 -10.95
N GLY A 244 3.08 -21.99 -12.04
CA GLY A 244 3.28 -20.56 -12.32
C GLY A 244 4.65 -20.05 -11.85
N GLY A 245 4.99 -18.81 -12.16
CA GLY A 245 6.34 -18.27 -11.88
C GLY A 245 6.70 -18.30 -10.38
N VAL A 246 5.73 -18.08 -9.50
CA VAL A 246 5.96 -18.06 -8.04
C VAL A 246 6.15 -19.47 -7.48
N SER A 247 5.78 -20.54 -8.21
CA SER A 247 6.02 -21.91 -7.75
C SER A 247 7.49 -22.30 -7.67
N LEU A 248 8.37 -21.49 -8.27
CA LEU A 248 9.83 -21.63 -8.13
C LEU A 248 10.36 -21.06 -6.80
N ASN A 249 9.57 -20.26 -6.10
CA ASN A 249 9.96 -19.72 -4.79
C ASN A 249 9.59 -20.73 -3.70
N GLU A 250 10.60 -21.44 -3.19
CA GLU A 250 10.41 -22.48 -2.16
C GLU A 250 9.77 -21.95 -0.87
N ALA A 251 10.00 -20.69 -0.50
CA ALA A 251 9.42 -20.09 0.70
C ALA A 251 7.89 -19.97 0.56
N VAL A 252 7.41 -19.53 -0.60
CA VAL A 252 5.97 -19.44 -0.89
C VAL A 252 5.36 -20.83 -1.02
N ALA A 253 6.03 -21.76 -1.70
CA ALA A 253 5.55 -23.14 -1.82
C ALA A 253 5.39 -23.82 -0.45
N ARG A 254 6.38 -23.69 0.44
CA ARG A 254 6.32 -24.15 1.83
C ARG A 254 5.19 -23.47 2.61
N SER A 255 5.08 -22.14 2.49
CA SER A 255 4.03 -21.37 3.17
C SER A 255 2.63 -21.78 2.73
N LEU A 256 2.40 -22.05 1.43
CA LEU A 256 1.14 -22.57 0.92
C LEU A 256 0.83 -23.94 1.52
N ARG A 257 1.80 -24.85 1.49
CA ARG A 257 1.64 -26.19 2.08
C ARG A 257 1.24 -26.11 3.56
N GLU A 258 1.91 -25.25 4.34
CA GLU A 258 1.62 -25.04 5.77
C GLU A 258 0.24 -24.39 5.99
N VAL A 259 -0.10 -23.34 5.24
CA VAL A 259 -1.38 -22.61 5.37
C VAL A 259 -2.59 -23.47 5.01
N PHE A 260 -2.42 -24.43 4.10
CA PHE A 260 -3.46 -25.39 3.72
C PHE A 260 -3.39 -26.72 4.48
N GLU A 261 -2.45 -26.86 5.43
CA GLU A 261 -2.29 -28.07 6.25
C GLU A 261 -2.11 -29.34 5.40
N LEU A 262 -1.32 -29.24 4.32
CA LEU A 262 -1.07 -30.35 3.38
C LEU A 262 0.26 -31.06 3.69
N ASP A 263 0.29 -32.36 3.50
CA ASP A 263 1.51 -33.16 3.62
C ASP A 263 2.41 -33.07 2.36
N GLU A 264 3.69 -33.46 2.49
CA GLU A 264 4.64 -33.47 1.36
C GLU A 264 4.23 -34.39 0.20
N ARG A 265 3.38 -35.40 0.47
CA ARG A 265 2.84 -36.29 -0.55
C ARG A 265 1.61 -35.73 -1.24
N GLU A 266 0.94 -34.78 -0.58
CA GLU A 266 -0.30 -34.18 -1.04
C GLU A 266 -0.08 -32.89 -1.83
N PHE A 267 1.06 -32.22 -1.62
CA PHE A 267 1.41 -30.97 -2.27
C PHE A 267 2.74 -31.08 -3.00
N SER A 268 2.76 -30.76 -4.29
CA SER A 268 3.97 -30.75 -5.10
C SER A 268 4.06 -29.47 -5.93
N SER A 269 5.29 -29.06 -6.25
CA SER A 269 5.58 -28.08 -7.30
C SER A 269 6.45 -28.72 -8.37
N SER A 270 6.29 -28.28 -9.61
CA SER A 270 7.08 -28.77 -10.74
C SER A 270 7.77 -27.60 -11.41
N PRO A 271 9.10 -27.66 -11.67
CA PRO A 271 9.80 -26.64 -12.46
C PRO A 271 9.18 -26.47 -13.86
N VAL A 272 8.62 -27.54 -14.43
CA VAL A 272 7.89 -27.53 -15.71
C VAL A 272 6.52 -26.84 -15.59
N GLY A 273 5.99 -26.71 -14.37
CA GLY A 273 4.72 -26.06 -14.09
C GLY A 273 4.66 -24.61 -14.58
N VAL A 274 5.80 -23.92 -14.70
CA VAL A 274 5.87 -22.56 -15.26
C VAL A 274 5.42 -22.51 -16.72
N HIS A 275 5.60 -23.60 -17.47
CA HIS A 275 5.25 -23.73 -18.88
C HIS A 275 3.94 -24.46 -19.13
N LEU A 276 3.20 -24.84 -18.07
CA LEU A 276 2.02 -25.68 -18.18
C LEU A 276 0.96 -25.10 -19.16
N PRO A 277 0.65 -23.79 -19.15
CA PRO A 277 -0.25 -23.21 -20.15
C PRO A 277 0.31 -23.24 -21.57
N ALA A 278 1.62 -23.00 -21.75
CA ALA A 278 2.27 -23.07 -23.06
C ALA A 278 2.25 -24.50 -23.62
N LEU A 279 2.50 -25.51 -22.77
CA LEU A 279 2.34 -26.92 -23.12
C LEU A 279 0.90 -27.24 -23.52
N GLY A 280 -0.08 -26.73 -22.79
CA GLY A 280 -1.51 -26.85 -23.14
C GLY A 280 -1.85 -26.24 -24.49
N ALA A 281 -1.32 -25.05 -24.79
CA ALA A 281 -1.47 -24.40 -26.09
C ALA A 281 -0.80 -25.21 -27.22
N LEU A 282 0.37 -25.79 -26.96
CA LEU A 282 1.04 -26.70 -27.89
C LEU A 282 0.17 -27.93 -28.19
N LEU A 283 -0.43 -28.54 -27.17
CA LEU A 283 -1.33 -29.69 -27.34
C LEU A 283 -2.59 -29.31 -28.11
N ALA A 284 -3.10 -28.10 -27.94
CA ALA A 284 -4.24 -27.58 -28.71
C ALA A 284 -3.87 -27.23 -30.16
N ALA A 285 -2.61 -26.87 -30.43
CA ALA A 285 -2.13 -26.58 -31.78
C ALA A 285 -2.18 -27.79 -32.73
N GLY A 286 -2.28 -29.01 -32.18
CA GLY A 286 -2.23 -30.28 -32.91
C GLY A 286 -3.35 -30.50 -33.93
N GLU A 287 -4.39 -29.66 -33.99
CA GLU A 287 -5.55 -29.91 -34.85
C GLU A 287 -5.77 -28.87 -35.99
N GLU A 288 -5.47 -27.56 -35.87
CA GLU A 288 -5.95 -26.58 -36.88
C GLU A 288 -5.06 -25.35 -37.20
N GLY A 289 -3.96 -25.06 -36.49
CA GLY A 289 -3.26 -23.76 -36.62
C GLY A 289 -2.09 -23.73 -37.61
N LYS A 290 -2.15 -22.93 -38.68
CA LYS A 290 -0.97 -22.56 -39.51
C LYS A 290 -0.50 -21.15 -39.14
N TRP A 291 0.80 -20.97 -38.87
CA TRP A 291 1.40 -19.64 -38.74
C TRP A 291 1.33 -18.90 -40.09
N GLN A 292 0.69 -17.73 -40.13
CA GLN A 292 0.57 -16.92 -41.33
C GLN A 292 1.18 -15.54 -41.07
N THR A 293 2.46 -15.37 -41.43
CA THR A 293 3.03 -14.03 -41.58
C THR A 293 3.17 -13.72 -43.06
N SER A 294 2.33 -12.83 -43.59
CA SER A 294 2.75 -11.99 -44.71
C SER A 294 3.88 -11.09 -44.20
N GLY A 295 5.02 -11.13 -44.88
CA GLY A 295 6.29 -10.56 -44.44
C GLY A 295 6.23 -9.11 -43.96
N ARG A 296 7.19 -8.75 -43.10
CA ARG A 296 7.45 -7.38 -42.61
C ARG A 296 6.16 -6.56 -42.48
N GLY A 297 5.34 -6.89 -41.48
CA GLY A 297 4.16 -6.10 -41.17
C GLY A 297 4.56 -4.64 -41.05
N GLU A 298 4.18 -3.83 -42.05
CA GLU A 298 4.14 -2.39 -41.91
C GLU A 298 3.49 -2.11 -40.56
N ARG A 299 4.16 -1.29 -39.74
CA ARG A 299 3.53 -0.65 -38.59
C ARG A 299 2.30 0.07 -39.14
N LYS A 300 1.14 -0.59 -39.18
CA LYS A 300 -0.13 0.11 -39.18
C LYS A 300 -0.06 0.93 -37.92
N SER A 301 0.23 2.22 -38.06
CA SER A 301 0.10 3.19 -37.00
C SER A 301 -1.31 2.98 -36.46
N SER A 302 -1.40 2.34 -35.30
CA SER A 302 -2.64 2.33 -34.55
C SER A 302 -3.03 3.79 -34.46
N GLY A 303 -4.17 4.17 -35.06
CA GLY A 303 -4.68 5.53 -34.95
C GLY A 303 -4.56 5.94 -33.49
N GLN A 304 -3.94 7.10 -33.22
CA GLN A 304 -3.61 7.55 -31.86
C GLN A 304 -4.77 7.21 -30.94
N ALA A 305 -4.52 6.31 -30.00
CA ALA A 305 -5.55 5.88 -29.07
C ALA A 305 -6.09 7.15 -28.39
N ARG A 306 -7.36 7.47 -28.60
CA ARG A 306 -7.98 8.61 -27.94
C ARG A 306 -8.16 8.26 -26.47
N PHE A 307 -7.57 9.05 -25.60
CA PHE A 307 -7.69 8.91 -24.16
C PHE A 307 -8.53 10.06 -23.60
N PRO A 308 -9.28 9.85 -22.50
CA PRO A 308 -9.89 10.96 -21.79
C PRO A 308 -8.80 11.83 -21.17
N PHE A 309 -8.95 13.16 -21.25
CA PHE A 309 -7.98 14.11 -20.72
C PHE A 309 -8.61 15.20 -19.83
N HIS A 310 -7.78 15.86 -19.03
CA HIS A 310 -8.05 17.07 -18.25
C HIS A 310 -7.53 18.31 -18.98
N PRO A 311 -7.94 19.53 -18.58
CA PRO A 311 -7.31 20.76 -19.07
C PRO A 311 -5.79 20.79 -18.80
N PRO A 312 -4.98 21.42 -19.67
CA PRO A 312 -3.56 21.66 -19.39
C PRO A 312 -3.36 22.39 -18.06
N LEU A 313 -2.27 22.07 -17.36
CA LEU A 313 -1.91 22.73 -16.11
C LEU A 313 -1.43 24.16 -16.39
N SER A 314 -1.83 25.11 -15.53
CA SER A 314 -1.32 26.50 -15.56
C SER A 314 -0.87 26.93 -14.17
N ARG A 315 0.14 27.81 -14.13
CA ARG A 315 0.61 28.46 -12.91
C ARG A 315 -0.22 29.69 -12.51
N ASP A 316 -1.06 30.22 -13.39
CA ASP A 316 -1.73 31.52 -13.21
C ASP A 316 -2.60 31.60 -11.94
N GLY A 317 -3.15 30.46 -11.51
CA GLY A 317 -3.98 30.37 -10.30
C GLY A 317 -3.21 30.02 -9.03
N VAL A 318 -1.88 30.06 -9.04
CA VAL A 318 -1.05 29.69 -7.89
C VAL A 318 -0.12 30.84 -7.50
N VAL A 319 -0.09 31.16 -6.20
CA VAL A 319 0.85 32.13 -5.63
C VAL A 319 1.95 31.38 -4.90
N PHE A 320 3.16 31.40 -5.44
CA PHE A 320 4.33 30.75 -4.85
C PHE A 320 5.13 31.74 -4.01
N LEU A 321 4.75 31.93 -2.75
CA LEU A 321 5.43 32.88 -1.87
C LEU A 321 6.90 32.52 -1.60
N ARG A 322 7.27 31.25 -1.80
CA ARG A 322 8.68 30.81 -1.70
C ARG A 322 9.60 31.42 -2.75
N ASP A 323 9.04 31.88 -3.88
CA ASP A 323 9.80 32.55 -4.93
C ASP A 323 10.02 34.04 -4.60
N GLU A 324 9.25 34.59 -3.65
CA GLU A 324 9.32 35.99 -3.20
C GLU A 324 10.23 36.20 -1.98
N VAL A 325 10.63 35.12 -1.31
CA VAL A 325 11.54 35.18 -0.16
C VAL A 325 12.95 34.90 -0.66
N GLU A 326 13.89 35.82 -0.41
CA GLU A 326 15.32 35.50 -0.55
C GLU A 326 15.60 34.22 0.23
N SER A 327 16.17 33.20 -0.43
CA SER A 327 16.51 31.91 0.18
C SER A 327 16.98 32.13 1.60
N VAL A 328 16.25 31.55 2.60
CA VAL A 328 16.41 31.73 4.06
C VAL A 328 17.65 32.56 4.33
N SER A 329 17.51 33.87 4.64
CA SER A 329 18.69 34.69 4.85
C SER A 329 19.52 33.99 5.92
N THR A 330 20.60 33.36 5.47
CA THR A 330 21.71 33.01 6.33
C THR A 330 22.33 34.36 6.62
N ASP A 331 21.62 35.20 7.38
CA ASP A 331 22.24 36.19 8.21
C ASP A 331 23.05 35.38 9.22
N ALA A 332 24.17 34.84 8.75
CA ALA A 332 25.16 34.14 9.54
C ALA A 332 25.68 35.05 10.66
N ASN A 333 25.33 36.35 10.61
CA ASN A 333 25.66 37.37 11.58
C ASN A 333 24.57 37.60 12.65
N TYR A 334 23.40 36.94 12.59
CA TYR A 334 22.40 37.08 13.65
C TYR A 334 22.96 36.56 14.98
N THR A 335 22.92 37.41 16.00
CA THR A 335 23.21 37.05 17.39
C THR A 335 22.07 37.55 18.28
N GLY A 336 21.51 36.67 19.10
CA GLY A 336 20.30 37.01 19.87
C GLY A 336 19.54 35.81 20.41
N GLY A 337 18.33 36.05 20.90
CA GLY A 337 17.40 35.00 21.32
C GLY A 337 16.75 34.29 20.14
N ALA A 338 16.56 32.98 20.22
CA ALA A 338 15.91 32.22 19.16
C ALA A 338 14.93 31.17 19.71
N TYR A 339 13.98 30.76 18.88
CA TYR A 339 12.99 29.73 19.19
C TYR A 339 13.16 28.56 18.22
N LEU A 340 13.22 27.34 18.74
CA LEU A 340 13.38 26.14 17.92
C LEU A 340 12.07 25.36 17.86
N GLY A 341 11.66 25.01 16.66
CA GLY A 341 10.54 24.12 16.41
C GLY A 341 11.02 22.84 15.76
N ILE A 342 10.50 21.70 16.22
CA ILE A 342 10.80 20.38 15.65
C ILE A 342 9.48 19.66 15.37
N ASP A 343 9.25 19.33 14.10
CA ASP A 343 8.09 18.55 13.66
C ASP A 343 8.55 17.15 13.24
N ILE A 344 8.06 16.14 13.95
CA ILE A 344 8.54 14.76 13.84
C ILE A 344 7.44 13.88 13.24
N GLY A 345 7.42 13.82 11.92
CA GLY A 345 6.58 12.93 11.14
C GLY A 345 7.11 11.49 11.08
N SER A 346 6.32 10.61 10.48
CA SER A 346 6.71 9.22 10.15
C SER A 346 7.69 9.15 8.97
N VAL A 347 7.59 10.12 8.04
CA VAL A 347 8.39 10.19 6.82
C VAL A 347 9.52 11.22 6.92
N SER A 348 9.22 12.40 7.45
CA SER A 348 10.15 13.52 7.56
C SER A 348 10.21 14.10 8.96
N THR A 349 11.40 14.54 9.35
CA THR A 349 11.66 15.33 10.55
C THR A 349 12.11 16.71 10.11
N ASN A 350 11.43 17.73 10.61
CA ASN A 350 11.57 19.11 10.16
C ASN A 350 12.01 19.98 11.33
N PHE A 351 12.94 20.91 11.08
CA PHE A 351 13.39 21.90 12.05
C PHE A 351 13.16 23.30 11.52
N ALA A 352 12.78 24.22 12.40
CA ALA A 352 12.72 25.64 12.11
C ALA A 352 13.31 26.42 13.28
N LEU A 353 14.34 27.23 13.02
CA LEU A 353 14.91 28.16 13.97
C LEU A 353 14.36 29.56 13.66
N LEU A 354 13.71 30.19 14.63
CA LEU A 354 13.13 31.53 14.49
C LEU A 354 13.86 32.54 15.38
N ASP A 355 13.99 33.79 14.93
CA ASP A 355 14.38 34.90 15.79
C ASP A 355 13.24 35.35 16.74
N GLU A 356 13.49 36.40 17.52
CA GLU A 356 12.50 36.93 18.46
C GLU A 356 11.25 37.50 17.77
N GLU A 357 11.42 38.09 16.58
CA GLU A 357 10.34 38.61 15.75
C GLU A 357 9.53 37.49 15.05
N GLY A 358 10.07 36.28 14.98
CA GLY A 358 9.44 35.11 14.36
C GLY A 358 9.82 34.92 12.89
N ARG A 359 10.88 35.57 12.42
CA ARG A 359 11.49 35.33 11.10
C ARG A 359 12.30 34.04 11.15
N VAL A 360 12.27 33.27 10.07
CA VAL A 360 13.00 32.00 9.95
C VAL A 360 14.47 32.30 9.69
N LEU A 361 15.34 31.83 10.59
CA LEU A 361 16.80 31.93 10.52
C LEU A 361 17.45 30.71 9.83
N ASP A 362 16.93 29.51 10.11
CA ASP A 362 17.39 28.26 9.49
C ASP A 362 16.23 27.26 9.46
N GLU A 363 16.24 26.39 8.46
CA GLU A 363 15.30 25.29 8.34
C GLU A 363 15.98 24.01 7.88
N VAL A 364 15.48 22.87 8.35
CA VAL A 364 16.00 21.56 7.95
C VAL A 364 14.82 20.66 7.64
N TYR A 365 14.76 20.14 6.42
CA TYR A 365 13.82 19.10 6.01
C TYR A 365 14.59 17.82 5.72
N VAL A 366 14.43 16.79 6.56
CA VAL A 366 15.16 15.51 6.42
C VAL A 366 14.23 14.32 6.55
N ARG A 367 14.56 13.19 5.93
CA ARG A 367 13.78 11.95 6.08
C ARG A 367 14.03 11.35 7.46
N THR A 368 12.96 10.94 8.14
CA THR A 368 13.02 10.31 9.47
C THR A 368 13.58 8.88 9.39
N GLU A 369 13.33 8.18 8.28
CA GLU A 369 13.77 6.81 8.02
C GLU A 369 13.46 5.82 9.16
N GLY A 370 12.38 6.06 9.91
CA GLY A 370 12.03 5.23 11.08
C GLY A 370 12.99 5.35 12.26
N ARG A 371 13.92 6.32 12.25
CA ARG A 371 14.97 6.52 13.26
C ARG A 371 14.87 7.92 13.88
N PRO A 372 13.72 8.34 14.44
CA PRO A 372 13.47 9.73 14.85
C PRO A 372 14.50 10.25 15.86
N VAL A 373 14.92 9.43 16.83
CA VAL A 373 15.93 9.81 17.84
C VAL A 373 17.29 10.11 17.21
N GLN A 374 17.75 9.27 16.28
CA GLN A 374 19.04 9.44 15.61
C GLN A 374 19.01 10.67 14.70
N VAL A 375 17.96 10.78 13.87
CA VAL A 375 17.77 11.93 12.97
C VAL A 375 17.73 13.24 13.74
N VAL A 376 17.07 13.27 14.90
CA VAL A 376 17.05 14.46 15.75
C VAL A 376 18.42 14.79 16.32
N ARG A 377 19.14 13.79 16.86
CA ARG A 377 20.51 13.99 17.37
C ARG A 377 21.45 14.57 16.33
N ASP A 378 21.46 13.97 15.14
CA ASP A 378 22.39 14.35 14.08
C ASP A 378 22.10 15.77 13.55
N ASN A 379 20.81 16.12 13.40
CA ASN A 379 20.44 17.43 12.86
C ASN A 379 20.47 18.55 13.92
N LEU A 380 20.23 18.25 15.20
CA LEU A 380 20.50 19.21 16.28
C LEU A 380 21.99 19.53 16.37
N ARG A 381 22.87 18.54 16.26
CA ARG A 381 24.32 18.77 16.22
C ARG A 381 24.70 19.66 15.05
N ARG A 382 24.18 19.39 13.84
CA ARG A 382 24.41 20.23 12.65
C ARG A 382 23.89 21.66 12.80
N LEU A 383 22.74 21.84 13.46
CA LEU A 383 22.25 23.18 13.81
C LEU A 383 23.20 23.86 14.81
N GLY A 384 23.70 23.12 15.81
CA GLY A 384 24.70 23.59 16.76
C GLY A 384 25.99 24.07 16.10
N GLU A 385 26.53 23.30 15.15
CA GLU A 385 27.73 23.68 14.38
C GLU A 385 27.62 25.07 13.72
N LYS A 386 26.40 25.49 13.35
CA LYS A 386 26.13 26.80 12.76
C LYS A 386 25.79 27.89 13.79
N TRP A 387 24.98 27.55 14.78
CA TRP A 387 24.26 28.53 15.61
C TRP A 387 24.70 28.55 17.08
N GLU A 388 25.37 27.51 17.57
CA GLU A 388 25.89 27.45 18.93
C GLU A 388 26.87 28.61 19.18
N GLY A 389 26.72 29.28 20.31
CA GLY A 389 27.47 30.50 20.65
C GLY A 389 27.00 31.78 19.94
N ARG A 390 26.17 31.69 18.89
CA ARG A 390 25.55 32.85 18.23
C ARG A 390 24.15 33.14 18.74
N VAL A 391 23.36 32.08 18.95
CA VAL A 391 21.98 32.21 19.44
C VAL A 391 21.80 31.58 20.82
N LYS A 392 20.93 32.20 21.62
CA LYS A 392 20.41 31.61 22.85
C LYS A 392 19.01 31.07 22.59
N ILE A 393 18.83 29.76 22.66
CA ILE A 393 17.50 29.14 22.53
C ILE A 393 16.65 29.54 23.75
N LEU A 394 15.60 30.32 23.50
CA LEU A 394 14.68 30.88 24.51
C LEU A 394 13.53 29.94 24.84
N ALA A 395 13.08 29.15 23.87
CA ALA A 395 12.19 28.01 24.07
C ALA A 395 12.20 27.04 22.87
N VAL A 396 11.78 25.80 23.12
CA VAL A 396 11.64 24.74 22.12
C VAL A 396 10.23 24.19 22.07
N GLY A 397 9.67 24.06 20.86
CA GLY A 397 8.39 23.40 20.61
C GLY A 397 8.55 22.13 19.79
N THR A 398 7.81 21.07 20.14
CA THR A 398 7.73 19.84 19.33
C THR A 398 6.32 19.52 18.87
N THR A 399 6.20 18.98 17.66
CA THR A 399 4.94 18.55 17.04
C THR A 399 5.11 17.31 16.15
N GLY A 400 4.02 16.85 15.52
CA GLY A 400 3.98 15.62 14.74
C GLY A 400 3.82 14.36 15.57
N SER A 401 3.92 13.21 14.91
CA SER A 401 3.73 11.88 15.51
C SER A 401 4.76 11.49 16.59
N GLY A 402 6.00 11.97 16.47
CA GLY A 402 7.11 11.68 17.40
C GLY A 402 7.33 12.74 18.49
N ARG A 403 6.43 13.74 18.58
CA ARG A 403 6.59 14.94 19.40
C ARG A 403 6.87 14.73 20.88
N GLU A 404 6.30 13.70 21.48
CA GLU A 404 6.42 13.44 22.93
C GLU A 404 7.80 12.87 23.25
N LEU A 405 8.21 11.86 22.49
CA LEU A 405 9.54 11.24 22.61
C LEU A 405 10.62 12.28 22.38
N VAL A 406 10.51 13.03 21.29
CA VAL A 406 11.51 14.04 20.94
C VAL A 406 11.41 15.24 21.87
N GLY A 407 10.21 15.61 22.30
CA GLY A 407 10.00 16.65 23.30
C GLY A 407 10.72 16.33 24.61
N GLU A 408 10.57 15.11 25.11
CA GLU A 408 11.35 14.67 26.27
C GLU A 408 12.83 14.56 25.97
N LEU A 409 13.26 14.12 24.79
CA LEU A 409 14.68 14.04 24.40
C LEU A 409 15.40 15.39 24.42
N VAL A 410 14.81 16.41 23.78
CA VAL A 410 15.43 17.73 23.63
C VAL A 410 15.20 18.64 24.83
N GLY A 411 14.28 18.28 25.72
CA GLY A 411 13.80 19.15 26.80
C GLY A 411 12.89 20.25 26.28
N ALA A 412 11.87 19.89 25.51
CA ALA A 412 10.94 20.85 24.94
C ALA A 412 10.10 21.56 26.01
N ASP A 413 9.81 22.84 25.76
CA ASP A 413 8.99 23.68 26.62
C ASP A 413 7.51 23.56 26.29
N VAL A 414 7.19 23.20 25.04
CA VAL A 414 5.83 22.91 24.61
C VAL A 414 5.79 21.72 23.66
N VAL A 415 4.80 20.86 23.85
CA VAL A 415 4.48 19.74 22.97
C VAL A 415 3.05 19.96 22.49
N ILE A 416 2.83 20.09 21.19
CA ILE A 416 1.52 20.38 20.60
C ILE A 416 1.20 19.43 19.45
N ASP A 417 -0.08 19.23 19.17
CA ASP A 417 -0.51 18.51 17.98
C ASP A 417 -0.17 19.29 16.69
N GLU A 418 -0.12 18.55 15.58
CA GLU A 418 0.26 19.06 14.27
C GLU A 418 -0.78 20.00 13.65
N ILE A 419 -2.06 19.84 13.97
CA ILE A 419 -3.13 20.71 13.46
C ILE A 419 -2.94 22.11 14.01
N THR A 420 -2.70 22.21 15.33
CA THR A 420 -2.37 23.47 15.99
C THR A 420 -1.10 24.08 15.42
N ALA A 421 -0.05 23.29 15.20
CA ALA A 421 1.22 23.78 14.67
C ALA A 421 1.09 24.33 13.23
N HIS A 422 0.56 23.54 12.30
CA HIS A 422 0.37 23.97 10.90
C HIS A 422 -0.55 25.18 10.80
N LYS A 423 -1.63 25.24 11.58
CA LYS A 423 -2.49 26.41 11.69
C LYS A 423 -1.68 27.65 12.11
N THR A 424 -0.94 27.57 13.20
CA THR A 424 -0.18 28.70 13.75
C THR A 424 0.86 29.21 12.75
N GLY A 425 1.59 28.30 12.09
CA GLY A 425 2.52 28.67 11.03
C GLY A 425 1.81 29.35 9.85
N ALA A 426 0.69 28.80 9.38
CA ALA A 426 -0.08 29.35 8.26
C ALA A 426 -0.60 30.76 8.56
N LEU A 427 -1.16 30.98 9.75
CA LEU A 427 -1.68 32.28 10.18
C LEU A 427 -0.58 33.34 10.25
N MET A 428 0.62 33.00 10.75
CA MET A 428 1.75 33.92 10.78
C MET A 428 2.14 34.37 9.36
N VAL A 429 2.26 33.42 8.42
CA VAL A 429 2.57 33.73 7.02
C VAL A 429 1.46 34.58 6.40
N ALA A 430 0.20 34.23 6.61
CA ALA A 430 -0.91 34.98 6.03
C ALA A 430 -1.02 36.42 6.55
N GLU A 431 -0.78 36.63 7.84
CA GLU A 431 -0.71 37.97 8.43
C GLU A 431 0.42 38.79 7.80
N LYS A 432 1.60 38.20 7.65
CA LYS A 432 2.78 38.88 7.09
C LYS A 432 2.60 39.30 5.63
N TYR A 433 2.04 38.43 4.77
CA TYR A 433 1.99 38.67 3.33
C TYR A 433 0.66 39.29 2.85
N PHE A 434 -0.44 39.04 3.56
CA PHE A 434 -1.77 39.44 3.10
C PHE A 434 -2.56 40.27 4.12
N GLY A 435 -2.07 40.48 5.35
CA GLY A 435 -2.76 41.23 6.41
C GLY A 435 -4.17 40.69 6.71
N SER A 436 -4.40 39.40 6.44
CA SER A 436 -5.71 38.76 6.57
C SER A 436 -5.54 37.25 6.74
N GLY A 437 -6.50 36.59 7.39
CA GLY A 437 -6.39 35.19 7.81
C GLY A 437 -6.39 34.14 6.68
N VAL A 438 -6.08 32.90 7.05
CA VAL A 438 -6.25 31.68 6.23
C VAL A 438 -7.60 31.05 6.57
N ASP A 439 -8.31 30.52 5.57
CA ASP A 439 -9.54 29.75 5.82
C ASP A 439 -9.40 28.25 5.62
N THR A 440 -8.50 27.81 4.73
CA THR A 440 -8.33 26.39 4.42
C THR A 440 -6.86 26.05 4.27
N ILE A 441 -6.42 24.98 4.92
CA ILE A 441 -5.07 24.44 4.77
C ILE A 441 -5.20 23.01 4.23
N PHE A 442 -4.55 22.78 3.10
CA PHE A 442 -4.23 21.46 2.57
C PHE A 442 -2.78 21.16 2.92
N GLU A 443 -2.54 20.17 3.76
CA GLU A 443 -1.20 19.67 4.06
C GLU A 443 -1.09 18.26 3.47
N ILE A 444 -0.13 18.05 2.57
CA ILE A 444 0.10 16.74 1.95
C ILE A 444 1.55 16.34 2.17
N GLY A 445 1.75 15.49 3.17
CA GLY A 445 3.00 14.86 3.51
C GLY A 445 3.34 13.66 2.61
N GLY A 446 4.32 12.88 3.05
CA GLY A 446 4.77 11.68 2.33
C GLY A 446 3.80 10.50 2.46
N GLN A 447 3.22 10.28 3.64
CA GLN A 447 2.37 9.11 3.92
C GLN A 447 0.95 9.48 4.38
N ASP A 448 0.77 10.68 4.88
CA ASP A 448 -0.50 11.20 5.37
C ASP A 448 -0.82 12.54 4.70
N SER A 449 -2.06 12.98 4.85
CA SER A 449 -2.54 14.25 4.35
C SER A 449 -3.65 14.77 5.25
N LYS A 450 -3.69 16.08 5.41
CA LYS A 450 -4.57 16.76 6.35
C LYS A 450 -5.33 17.87 5.65
N PHE A 451 -6.60 17.99 6.01
CA PHE A 451 -7.48 19.11 5.70
C PHE A 451 -7.77 19.85 6.99
N ILE A 452 -7.59 21.17 7.01
CA ILE A 452 -7.90 22.01 8.16
C ILE A 452 -8.75 23.19 7.68
N SER A 453 -9.93 23.35 8.26
CA SER A 453 -10.79 24.51 8.04
C SER A 453 -10.72 25.45 9.23
N LEU A 454 -10.51 26.73 8.92
CA LEU A 454 -10.36 27.80 9.88
C LEU A 454 -11.49 28.81 9.73
N ARG A 455 -11.96 29.32 10.87
CA ARG A 455 -12.83 30.48 10.95
C ARG A 455 -12.27 31.42 12.00
N GLU A 456 -11.96 32.65 11.61
CA GLU A 456 -11.43 33.67 12.52
C GLU A 456 -10.18 33.17 13.30
N GLY A 457 -9.32 32.40 12.62
CA GLY A 457 -8.10 31.83 13.22
C GLY A 457 -8.31 30.59 14.10
N VAL A 458 -9.55 30.11 14.26
CA VAL A 458 -9.90 28.92 15.05
C VAL A 458 -10.19 27.73 14.13
N VAL A 459 -9.71 26.54 14.50
CA VAL A 459 -10.02 25.29 13.79
C VAL A 459 -11.48 24.92 14.05
N VAL A 460 -12.28 24.88 12.98
CA VAL A 460 -13.71 24.52 13.05
C VAL A 460 -14.00 23.13 12.49
N ASP A 461 -13.12 22.61 11.63
CA ASP A 461 -13.20 21.26 11.09
C ASP A 461 -11.81 20.80 10.67
N PHE A 462 -11.54 19.51 10.75
CA PHE A 462 -10.32 18.90 10.25
C PHE A 462 -10.54 17.44 9.85
N ALA A 463 -9.71 16.95 8.94
CA ALA A 463 -9.69 15.55 8.54
C ALA A 463 -8.27 15.12 8.18
N MET A 464 -7.95 13.85 8.42
CA MET A 464 -6.66 13.27 8.08
C MET A 464 -6.81 11.88 7.47
N ASN A 465 -5.86 11.47 6.64
CA ASN A 465 -5.75 10.07 6.21
C ASN A 465 -4.42 9.45 6.66
N ASP A 466 -4.50 8.42 7.50
CA ASP A 466 -3.28 7.73 7.98
C ASP A 466 -2.97 6.46 7.20
N ALA A 467 -3.96 5.91 6.49
CA ALA A 467 -3.90 4.54 5.96
C ALA A 467 -3.68 4.44 4.45
N CYS A 468 -3.80 5.53 3.69
CA CYS A 468 -3.83 5.46 2.23
C CYS A 468 -2.76 6.32 1.58
N ALA A 469 -1.83 5.69 0.85
CA ALA A 469 -0.85 6.40 0.03
C ALA A 469 -1.45 7.09 -1.19
N ALA A 470 -2.67 6.71 -1.62
CA ALA A 470 -3.32 7.36 -2.77
C ALA A 470 -3.67 8.81 -2.41
N GLY A 471 -3.03 9.76 -3.09
CA GLY A 471 -3.16 11.19 -2.80
C GLY A 471 -2.04 11.79 -1.95
N THR A 472 -0.96 11.06 -1.65
CA THR A 472 0.18 11.56 -0.87
C THR A 472 1.48 11.64 -1.68
N GLY A 473 2.51 12.27 -1.13
CA GLY A 473 3.81 12.42 -1.80
C GLY A 473 4.49 11.08 -2.14
N SER A 474 4.33 10.05 -1.30
CA SER A 474 4.94 8.73 -1.58
C SER A 474 4.34 8.05 -2.80
N PHE A 475 3.08 8.32 -3.13
CA PHE A 475 2.47 7.86 -4.37
C PHE A 475 3.13 8.51 -5.58
N LEU A 476 3.30 9.83 -5.55
CA LEU A 476 3.99 10.57 -6.60
C LEU A 476 5.42 10.04 -6.80
N GLU A 477 6.16 9.84 -5.70
CA GLU A 477 7.52 9.29 -5.72
C GLU A 477 7.58 7.92 -6.41
N GLU A 478 6.71 6.98 -6.00
CA GLU A 478 6.71 5.62 -6.55
C GLU A 478 6.32 5.57 -8.03
N GLN A 479 5.35 6.38 -8.47
CA GLN A 479 4.96 6.39 -9.89
C GLN A 479 6.03 7.06 -10.76
N ALA A 480 6.64 8.14 -10.29
CA ALA A 480 7.70 8.82 -11.02
C ALA A 480 8.94 7.91 -11.18
N GLU A 481 9.36 7.21 -10.12
CA GLU A 481 10.48 6.26 -10.17
C GLU A 481 10.23 5.15 -11.20
N LYS A 482 9.02 4.59 -11.25
CA LYS A 482 8.64 3.57 -12.25
C LYS A 482 8.63 4.10 -13.69
N LEU A 483 8.35 5.39 -13.87
CA LEU A 483 8.44 6.07 -15.16
C LEU A 483 9.86 6.54 -15.49
N GLY A 484 10.84 6.31 -14.61
CA GLY A 484 12.21 6.78 -14.77
C GLY A 484 12.37 8.30 -14.65
N ILE A 485 11.52 8.95 -13.84
CA ILE A 485 11.45 10.41 -13.66
C ILE A 485 11.97 10.79 -12.28
N ASP A 486 12.89 11.75 -12.19
CA ASP A 486 13.23 12.39 -10.91
C ASP A 486 12.10 13.34 -10.50
N VAL A 487 11.41 12.98 -9.42
CA VAL A 487 10.27 13.73 -8.86
C VAL A 487 10.59 15.20 -8.60
N LYS A 488 11.82 15.48 -8.15
CA LYS A 488 12.24 16.81 -7.70
C LYS A 488 12.64 17.70 -8.86
N LYS A 489 13.19 17.12 -9.93
CA LYS A 489 13.76 17.86 -11.06
C LYS A 489 12.85 17.85 -12.29
N ASP A 490 12.34 16.68 -12.65
CA ASP A 490 11.78 16.45 -13.98
C ASP A 490 10.24 16.46 -13.98
N PHE A 491 9.62 16.12 -12.85
CA PHE A 491 8.16 15.92 -12.79
C PHE A 491 7.37 17.17 -13.19
N ALA A 492 7.60 18.30 -12.52
CA ALA A 492 6.81 19.51 -12.75
C ALA A 492 7.03 20.07 -14.17
N PRO A 493 8.27 20.25 -14.68
CA PRO A 493 8.50 20.66 -16.07
C PRO A 493 7.81 19.76 -17.09
N LEU A 494 7.89 18.43 -16.88
CA LEU A 494 7.27 17.47 -17.77
C LEU A 494 5.74 17.53 -17.71
N ALA A 495 5.15 17.71 -16.53
CA ALA A 495 3.71 17.90 -16.35
C ALA A 495 3.19 19.15 -17.08
N PHE A 496 3.90 20.29 -16.96
CA PHE A 496 3.52 21.53 -17.64
C PHE A 496 3.70 21.46 -19.16
N SER A 497 4.53 20.57 -19.68
CA SER A 497 4.67 20.37 -21.14
C SER A 497 3.47 19.66 -21.79
N SER A 498 2.61 19.03 -20.98
CA SER A 498 1.44 18.30 -21.48
C SER A 498 0.35 19.22 -22.01
N ARG A 499 -0.17 18.85 -23.19
CA ARG A 499 -1.35 19.50 -23.80
C ARG A 499 -2.64 18.71 -23.60
N THR A 500 -2.52 17.44 -23.24
CA THR A 500 -3.65 16.53 -23.04
C THR A 500 -3.43 15.65 -21.79
N PRO A 501 -3.35 16.25 -20.58
CA PRO A 501 -3.15 15.49 -19.33
C PRO A 501 -4.14 14.34 -19.21
N LEU A 502 -3.69 13.11 -19.00
CA LEU A 502 -4.59 11.96 -18.99
C LEU A 502 -5.48 11.91 -17.76
N ARG A 503 -6.75 11.51 -17.93
CA ARG A 503 -7.60 11.15 -16.80
C ARG A 503 -7.21 9.78 -16.27
N LEU A 504 -6.37 9.77 -15.25
CA LEU A 504 -6.10 8.61 -14.42
C LEU A 504 -7.26 8.53 -13.39
N GLY A 505 -7.88 7.36 -13.23
CA GLY A 505 -9.05 7.23 -12.37
C GLY A 505 -8.76 7.59 -10.90
N GLU A 506 -9.80 7.84 -10.10
CA GLU A 506 -9.70 8.22 -8.68
C GLU A 506 -9.55 6.99 -7.76
N ARG A 507 -8.65 6.07 -8.14
CA ARG A 507 -8.54 4.74 -7.52
C ARG A 507 -7.31 4.63 -6.62
N CYS A 508 -7.16 3.48 -5.97
CA CYS A 508 -5.95 3.16 -5.21
C CYS A 508 -4.73 3.18 -6.14
N THR A 509 -3.56 3.53 -5.60
CA THR A 509 -2.24 3.49 -6.25
C THR A 509 -2.04 2.27 -7.16
N VAL A 510 -2.46 1.08 -6.70
CA VAL A 510 -2.31 -0.18 -7.46
C VAL A 510 -3.12 -0.17 -8.76
N PHE A 511 -4.36 0.32 -8.74
CA PHE A 511 -5.19 0.38 -9.95
C PHE A 511 -4.72 1.49 -10.89
N MET A 512 -4.27 2.61 -10.34
CA MET A 512 -3.69 3.68 -11.14
C MET A 512 -2.40 3.25 -11.84
N GLU A 513 -1.57 2.42 -11.21
CA GLU A 513 -0.41 1.79 -11.86
C GLU A 513 -0.81 0.91 -13.05
N GLN A 514 -1.91 0.16 -12.93
CA GLN A 514 -2.45 -0.63 -14.03
C GLN A 514 -2.98 0.26 -15.16
N ASP A 515 -3.67 1.35 -14.83
CA ASP A 515 -4.15 2.33 -15.80
C ASP A 515 -2.96 2.97 -16.56
N ILE A 516 -1.92 3.40 -15.83
CA ILE A 516 -0.69 3.96 -16.42
C ILE A 516 -0.05 2.94 -17.36
N SER A 517 0.16 1.71 -16.88
CA SER A 517 0.73 0.63 -17.70
C SER A 517 -0.11 0.33 -18.95
N SER A 518 -1.44 0.34 -18.82
CA SER A 518 -2.38 0.14 -19.91
C SER A 518 -2.31 1.29 -20.93
N TYR A 519 -2.27 2.53 -20.47
CA TYR A 519 -2.14 3.72 -21.32
C TYR A 519 -0.79 3.76 -22.04
N MET A 520 0.31 3.47 -21.36
CA MET A 520 1.64 3.34 -21.97
C MET A 520 1.65 2.30 -23.09
N LYS A 521 1.08 1.10 -22.83
CA LYS A 521 0.95 0.04 -23.84
C LYS A 521 0.11 0.44 -25.05
N ARG A 522 -0.79 1.42 -24.88
CA ARG A 522 -1.62 1.99 -25.95
C ARG A 522 -0.99 3.20 -26.63
N GLY A 523 0.25 3.56 -26.27
CA GLY A 523 1.01 4.66 -26.89
C GLY A 523 0.75 6.04 -26.26
N ALA A 524 0.31 6.10 -25.00
CA ALA A 524 0.26 7.37 -24.26
C ALA A 524 1.65 7.98 -24.11
N ARG A 525 1.72 9.31 -24.23
CA ARG A 525 2.96 10.07 -24.03
C ARG A 525 3.22 10.26 -22.54
N GLN A 526 4.49 10.34 -22.18
CA GLN A 526 4.92 10.39 -20.79
C GLN A 526 4.50 11.70 -20.11
N GLU A 527 4.58 12.84 -20.81
CA GLU A 527 4.11 14.13 -20.33
C GLU A 527 2.62 14.12 -19.96
N ASP A 528 1.80 13.45 -20.76
CA ASP A 528 0.36 13.37 -20.54
C ASP A 528 0.03 12.50 -19.32
N LEU A 529 0.80 11.44 -19.08
CA LEU A 529 0.68 10.61 -17.87
C LEU A 529 1.09 11.38 -16.62
N VAL A 530 2.20 12.12 -16.68
CA VAL A 530 2.75 12.86 -15.54
C VAL A 530 1.84 14.02 -15.12
N ALA A 531 1.28 14.75 -16.08
CA ALA A 531 0.25 15.74 -15.78
C ALA A 531 -1.02 15.10 -15.22
N GLY A 532 -1.41 13.92 -15.73
CA GLY A 532 -2.51 13.12 -15.19
C GLY A 532 -2.29 12.67 -13.75
N LEU A 533 -1.04 12.34 -13.37
CA LEU A 533 -0.65 11.98 -12.00
C LEU A 533 -0.85 13.15 -11.02
N ALA A 534 -0.53 14.38 -11.42
CA ALA A 534 -0.77 15.56 -10.60
C ALA A 534 -2.27 15.75 -10.31
N TYR A 535 -3.12 15.64 -11.34
CA TYR A 535 -4.58 15.64 -11.17
C TYR A 535 -5.06 14.51 -10.26
N ALA A 536 -4.54 13.29 -10.44
CA ALA A 536 -4.95 12.12 -9.66
C ALA A 536 -4.69 12.30 -8.17
N ILE A 537 -3.61 12.99 -7.77
CA ILE A 537 -3.34 13.31 -6.36
C ILE A 537 -4.42 14.23 -5.80
N VAL A 538 -4.76 15.29 -6.54
CA VAL A 538 -5.78 16.27 -6.13
C VAL A 538 -7.13 15.59 -5.97
N PHE A 539 -7.58 14.82 -6.96
CA PHE A 539 -8.87 14.11 -6.85
C PHE A 539 -8.88 13.11 -5.70
N ASN A 540 -7.81 12.34 -5.50
CA ASN A 540 -7.72 11.42 -4.36
C ASN A 540 -7.77 12.17 -3.02
N TYR A 541 -7.06 13.30 -2.90
CA TYR A 541 -7.09 14.13 -1.69
C TYR A 541 -8.50 14.68 -1.41
N LEU A 542 -9.14 15.28 -2.41
CA LEU A 542 -10.49 15.83 -2.28
C LEU A 542 -11.52 14.76 -1.91
N ASN A 543 -11.47 13.58 -2.54
CA ASN A 543 -12.45 12.54 -2.33
C ASN A 543 -12.22 11.71 -1.06
N ARG A 544 -10.96 11.55 -0.61
CA ARG A 544 -10.63 10.70 0.54
C ARG A 544 -10.43 11.49 1.83
N VAL A 545 -9.85 12.68 1.75
CA VAL A 545 -9.54 13.51 2.93
C VAL A 545 -10.64 14.55 3.13
N VAL A 546 -10.90 15.39 2.13
CA VAL A 546 -11.88 16.47 2.24
C VAL A 546 -13.31 15.93 2.32
N ARG A 547 -13.67 14.93 1.49
CA ARG A 547 -14.97 14.22 1.50
C ARG A 547 -16.19 15.15 1.47
N GLY A 548 -16.14 16.18 0.63
CA GLY A 548 -17.23 17.16 0.49
C GLY A 548 -17.31 18.22 1.60
N ARG A 549 -16.34 18.26 2.52
CA ARG A 549 -16.21 19.36 3.49
C ARG A 549 -16.03 20.70 2.78
N LYS A 550 -16.44 21.77 3.47
CA LYS A 550 -16.40 23.13 2.95
C LYS A 550 -14.94 23.59 2.76
N ILE A 551 -14.57 23.86 1.52
CA ILE A 551 -13.33 24.56 1.16
C ILE A 551 -13.66 26.05 1.06
N GLY A 552 -12.87 26.92 1.70
CA GLY A 552 -13.01 28.37 1.56
C GLY A 552 -12.21 28.95 0.40
N GLU A 553 -11.94 30.25 0.42
CA GLU A 553 -11.43 31.00 -0.74
C GLU A 553 -9.91 31.09 -0.76
N ARG A 554 -9.27 31.31 0.39
CA ARG A 554 -7.84 31.39 0.58
C ARG A 554 -7.28 30.07 1.09
N ILE A 555 -6.84 29.28 0.12
CA ILE A 555 -6.34 27.93 0.30
C ILE A 555 -4.82 27.97 0.41
N TYR A 556 -4.29 27.50 1.52
CA TYR A 556 -2.86 27.24 1.68
C TYR A 556 -2.54 25.78 1.36
N PHE A 557 -1.58 25.54 0.47
CA PHE A 557 -1.06 24.21 0.17
C PHE A 557 0.35 24.04 0.76
N GLN A 558 0.48 23.12 1.71
CA GLN A 558 1.66 22.89 2.53
C GLN A 558 2.10 21.42 2.50
N GLY A 559 3.25 21.13 3.10
CA GLY A 559 3.83 19.79 3.17
C GLY A 559 4.85 19.54 2.07
N GLY A 560 5.43 18.33 2.08
CA GLY A 560 6.47 17.93 1.13
C GLY A 560 5.98 17.89 -0.33
N THR A 561 4.71 17.57 -0.56
CA THR A 561 4.14 17.53 -1.91
C THR A 561 3.98 18.92 -2.52
N ALA A 562 3.93 19.98 -1.70
CA ALA A 562 3.85 21.36 -2.17
C ALA A 562 5.13 21.86 -2.86
N TYR A 563 6.25 21.14 -2.75
CA TYR A 563 7.43 21.38 -3.59
C TYR A 563 7.20 21.03 -5.07
N ASN A 564 6.13 20.29 -5.39
CA ASN A 564 5.77 19.97 -6.77
C ASN A 564 4.71 20.94 -7.30
N ASP A 565 5.16 21.90 -8.11
CA ASP A 565 4.33 22.97 -8.69
C ASP A 565 3.15 22.45 -9.50
N ALA A 566 3.30 21.29 -10.15
CA ALA A 566 2.25 20.71 -10.96
C ALA A 566 1.05 20.27 -10.09
N VAL A 567 1.30 19.84 -8.84
CA VAL A 567 0.23 19.49 -7.90
C VAL A 567 -0.50 20.74 -7.42
N ALA A 568 0.22 21.82 -7.12
CA ALA A 568 -0.38 23.10 -6.75
C ALA A 568 -1.23 23.68 -7.90
N ALA A 569 -0.71 23.62 -9.13
CA ALA A 569 -1.43 24.00 -10.34
C ALA A 569 -2.69 23.14 -10.53
N ALA A 570 -2.58 21.82 -10.33
CA ALA A 570 -3.72 20.92 -10.42
C ALA A 570 -4.81 21.26 -9.40
N PHE A 571 -4.46 21.62 -8.15
CA PHE A 571 -5.44 22.09 -7.17
C PHE A 571 -6.18 23.33 -7.66
N SER A 572 -5.46 24.31 -8.17
CA SER A 572 -6.08 25.52 -8.71
C SER A 572 -6.99 25.23 -9.90
N CYS A 573 -6.56 24.39 -10.85
CA CYS A 573 -7.37 23.98 -12.00
C CYS A 573 -8.64 23.22 -11.60
N VAL A 574 -8.56 22.31 -10.63
CA VAL A 574 -9.71 21.50 -10.18
C VAL A 574 -10.70 22.34 -9.37
N LEU A 575 -10.22 23.25 -8.52
CA LEU A 575 -11.07 24.04 -7.64
C LEU A 575 -11.58 25.33 -8.28
N GLY A 576 -10.93 25.80 -9.35
CA GLY A 576 -11.21 27.11 -9.95
C GLY A 576 -10.91 28.26 -8.99
N ARG A 577 -9.98 28.07 -8.06
CA ARG A 577 -9.63 29.02 -6.98
C ARG A 577 -8.12 29.24 -6.93
N GLN A 578 -7.73 30.37 -6.34
CA GLN A 578 -6.33 30.65 -6.09
C GLN A 578 -5.79 29.75 -4.97
N VAL A 579 -4.60 29.18 -5.18
CA VAL A 579 -3.89 28.37 -4.19
C VAL A 579 -2.59 29.07 -3.81
N VAL A 580 -2.33 29.20 -2.52
CA VAL A 580 -1.11 29.81 -1.98
C VAL A 580 -0.18 28.72 -1.48
N VAL A 581 1.06 28.71 -1.99
CA VAL A 581 2.15 27.89 -1.45
C VAL A 581 3.03 28.79 -0.57
N PRO A 582 3.11 28.56 0.75
CA PRO A 582 3.89 29.41 1.64
C PRO A 582 5.41 29.25 1.42
N PRO A 583 6.24 30.19 1.90
CA PRO A 583 7.69 30.18 1.63
C PRO A 583 8.41 28.93 2.11
N HIS A 584 8.06 28.46 3.30
CA HIS A 584 8.68 27.33 3.99
C HIS A 584 7.74 26.13 4.01
N ASN A 585 7.12 25.81 2.86
CA ASN A 585 6.01 24.86 2.76
C ASN A 585 6.29 23.49 3.38
N GLY A 586 7.55 23.02 3.36
CA GLY A 586 7.95 21.74 3.93
C GLY A 586 8.07 21.71 5.46
N VAL A 587 8.22 22.86 6.13
CA VAL A 587 8.53 22.94 7.58
C VAL A 587 7.51 23.79 8.37
N MET A 588 6.35 24.08 7.80
CA MET A 588 5.30 24.89 8.43
C MET A 588 4.87 24.40 9.82
N GLY A 589 4.86 23.08 10.03
CA GLY A 589 4.61 22.48 11.35
C GLY A 589 5.67 22.85 12.38
N ALA A 590 6.96 22.76 12.01
CA ALA A 590 8.07 23.18 12.87
C ALA A 590 8.01 24.69 13.19
N ILE A 591 7.75 25.53 12.19
CA ILE A 591 7.56 26.98 12.39
C ILE A 591 6.44 27.24 13.40
N GLY A 592 5.29 26.59 13.22
CA GLY A 592 4.17 26.68 14.14
C GLY A 592 4.54 26.28 15.57
N ALA A 593 5.26 25.18 15.75
CA ALA A 593 5.71 24.72 17.07
C ALA A 593 6.64 25.73 17.75
N ALA A 594 7.59 26.33 17.02
CA ALA A 594 8.46 27.39 17.52
C ALA A 594 7.67 28.63 17.95
N LEU A 595 6.66 29.04 17.17
CA LEU A 595 5.80 30.18 17.48
C LEU A 595 4.95 29.95 18.74
N VAL A 596 4.40 28.75 18.93
CA VAL A 596 3.69 28.41 20.18
C VAL A 596 4.65 28.38 21.38
N ALA A 597 5.88 27.88 21.20
CA ALA A 597 6.90 27.92 22.25
C ALA A 597 7.23 29.37 22.65
N ARG A 598 7.33 30.28 21.67
CA ARG A 598 7.51 31.72 21.88
C ARG A 598 6.37 32.32 22.69
N GLU A 599 5.12 32.09 22.28
CA GLU A 599 3.95 32.61 22.98
C GLU A 599 3.92 32.13 24.44
N LYS A 600 4.14 30.83 24.67
CA LYS A 600 4.21 30.25 26.01
C LYS A 600 5.32 30.87 26.85
N ARG A 601 6.50 31.11 26.27
CA ARG A 601 7.63 31.76 26.95
C ARG A 601 7.29 33.21 27.33
N GLN A 602 6.66 33.96 26.44
CA GLN A 602 6.25 35.35 26.72
C GLN A 602 5.23 35.43 27.86
N VAL A 603 4.29 34.48 27.93
CA VAL A 603 3.26 34.42 28.98
C VAL A 603 3.82 33.94 30.32
N LEU A 604 4.55 32.81 30.34
CA LEU A 604 5.00 32.16 31.58
C LEU A 604 6.32 32.73 32.12
N ARG A 605 7.14 33.34 31.27
CA ARG A 605 8.47 33.89 31.58
C ARG A 605 9.45 32.91 32.25
N GLN A 606 9.22 31.60 32.10
CA GLN A 606 10.07 30.53 32.65
C GLN A 606 11.28 30.27 31.76
N GLU A 607 12.43 29.92 32.34
CA GLU A 607 13.61 29.48 31.58
C GLU A 607 13.34 28.20 30.77
N SER A 608 14.05 28.05 29.64
CA SER A 608 13.84 26.90 28.75
C SER A 608 14.45 25.65 29.37
N ARG A 609 13.78 24.52 29.16
CA ARG A 609 14.28 23.18 29.49
C ARG A 609 15.23 22.61 28.43
N PHE A 610 15.55 23.37 27.38
CA PHE A 610 16.37 22.90 26.27
C PHE A 610 17.72 22.37 26.76
N ARG A 611 18.04 21.14 26.36
CA ARG A 611 19.24 20.43 26.82
C ARG A 611 20.50 20.75 26.03
N GLY A 612 20.42 21.62 25.03
CA GLY A 612 21.52 21.98 24.16
C GLY A 612 21.52 21.22 22.83
N PHE A 613 22.47 21.58 21.95
CA PHE A 613 22.58 21.03 20.61
C PHE A 613 23.22 19.64 20.56
N ASP A 614 24.03 19.26 21.56
CA ASP A 614 24.57 17.91 21.68
C ASP A 614 23.79 17.07 22.69
N LEU A 615 23.11 16.05 22.18
CA LEU A 615 22.29 15.12 22.96
C LEU A 615 22.97 13.75 23.14
N SER A 616 24.27 13.65 22.85
CA SER A 616 25.07 12.42 22.97
C SER A 616 25.09 11.87 24.40
N LEU A 617 25.12 12.76 25.40
CA LEU A 617 25.21 12.42 26.81
C LEU A 617 23.86 12.13 27.48
N VAL A 618 22.74 12.30 26.77
CA VAL A 618 21.42 11.99 27.31
C VAL A 618 21.22 10.47 27.32
N PRO A 619 21.14 9.81 28.50
CA PRO A 619 20.94 8.37 28.56
C PRO A 619 19.52 8.05 28.08
N ILE A 620 19.44 7.07 27.17
CA ILE A 620 18.18 6.56 26.62
C ILE A 620 18.17 5.05 26.78
N GLU A 621 17.20 4.55 27.52
CA GLU A 621 16.89 3.12 27.60
C GLU A 621 15.59 2.86 26.85
N THR A 622 15.46 1.71 26.20
CA THR A 622 14.24 1.33 25.49
C THR A 622 13.86 -0.10 25.85
N ARG A 623 12.58 -0.31 26.15
CA ARG A 623 11.98 -1.63 26.33
C ARG A 623 10.67 -1.73 25.56
N GLU A 624 10.36 -2.92 25.07
CA GLU A 624 9.09 -3.19 24.39
C GLU A 624 8.09 -3.84 25.36
N LEU A 625 6.81 -3.46 25.23
CA LEU A 625 5.72 -4.03 26.02
C LEU A 625 4.44 -4.08 25.18
N SER A 626 3.56 -5.05 25.45
CA SER A 626 2.23 -5.12 24.83
C SER A 626 1.19 -4.40 25.70
N CYS A 627 0.47 -3.46 25.09
CA CYS A 627 -0.58 -2.67 25.71
C CYS A 627 -1.86 -3.49 25.88
N ARG A 628 -2.09 -4.01 27.08
CA ARG A 628 -3.37 -4.69 27.44
C ARG A 628 -4.51 -3.73 27.80
N GLY A 629 -4.53 -2.53 27.20
CA GLY A 629 -5.56 -1.52 27.47
C GLY A 629 -6.88 -1.78 26.73
N CYS A 630 -6.81 -2.45 25.58
CA CYS A 630 -7.97 -2.85 24.79
C CYS A 630 -7.61 -4.07 23.92
N SER A 631 -8.56 -4.54 23.11
CA SER A 631 -8.39 -5.67 22.20
C SER A 631 -7.38 -5.46 21.07
N ASN A 632 -6.84 -4.24 20.90
CA ASN A 632 -5.80 -3.97 19.90
C ASN A 632 -4.41 -4.48 20.32
N GLU A 633 -4.18 -4.73 21.62
CA GLU A 633 -2.92 -5.23 22.18
C GLU A 633 -1.65 -4.57 21.60
N CYS A 634 -1.71 -3.25 21.37
CA CYS A 634 -0.65 -2.51 20.67
C CYS A 634 0.73 -2.83 21.24
N GLU A 635 1.72 -3.10 20.39
CA GLU A 635 3.11 -3.12 20.81
C GLU A 635 3.60 -1.69 21.03
N VAL A 636 4.09 -1.41 22.22
CA VAL A 636 4.50 -0.08 22.68
C VAL A 636 5.95 -0.14 23.11
N LYS A 637 6.74 0.82 22.64
CA LYS A 637 8.09 1.08 23.13
C LYS A 637 8.01 2.05 24.30
N GLU A 638 8.38 1.59 25.49
CA GLU A 638 8.69 2.47 26.62
C GLU A 638 10.14 2.93 26.47
N ILE A 639 10.34 4.23 26.43
CA ILE A 639 11.63 4.88 26.28
C ILE A 639 11.86 5.70 27.55
N THR A 640 12.96 5.43 28.25
CA THR A 640 13.37 6.20 29.42
C THR A 640 14.45 7.19 28.98
N VAL A 641 14.16 8.48 29.08
CA VAL A 641 15.07 9.57 28.72
C VAL A 641 15.44 10.31 30.00
N ALA A 642 16.72 10.25 30.40
CA ALA A 642 17.20 10.89 31.63
C ALA A 642 16.36 10.56 32.89
N GLY A 643 15.87 9.32 32.99
CA GLY A 643 15.02 8.83 34.09
C GLY A 643 13.51 9.04 33.90
N GLU A 644 13.09 9.86 32.93
CA GLU A 644 11.67 10.09 32.61
C GLU A 644 11.17 9.10 31.57
N LYS A 645 9.99 8.51 31.80
CA LYS A 645 9.40 7.51 30.92
C LYS A 645 8.44 8.15 29.93
N THR A 646 8.68 7.89 28.65
CA THR A 646 7.75 8.20 27.56
C THR A 646 7.42 6.92 26.78
N TYR A 647 6.32 6.93 26.04
CA TYR A 647 5.80 5.74 25.36
C TYR A 647 5.50 6.07 23.90
N TRP A 648 5.79 5.13 23.02
CA TRP A 648 5.61 5.28 21.58
C TRP A 648 5.03 4.02 20.94
N GLY A 649 4.11 4.16 19.98
CA GLY A 649 3.52 3.05 19.23
C GLY A 649 2.09 2.64 19.66
N ASP A 650 1.51 3.31 20.66
CA ASP A 650 0.12 3.07 21.02
C ASP A 650 -0.86 3.80 20.08
N LYS A 651 -1.99 3.16 19.75
CA LYS A 651 -2.94 3.71 18.77
C LYS A 651 -3.92 4.71 19.36
N CYS A 652 -4.39 4.45 20.58
CA CYS A 652 -5.39 5.30 21.24
C CYS A 652 -4.75 6.42 22.07
N SER A 653 -3.49 6.25 22.48
CA SER A 653 -2.83 7.19 23.36
C SER A 653 -3.49 7.40 24.72
N GLU A 654 -4.50 6.62 25.10
CA GLU A 654 -5.25 6.80 26.35
C GLU A 654 -4.49 6.26 27.57
N LYS A 655 -3.83 5.10 27.43
CA LYS A 655 -3.21 4.41 28.57
C LYS A 655 -1.88 5.05 28.97
N PHE A 656 -1.12 5.52 27.99
CA PHE A 656 0.25 5.97 28.20
C PHE A 656 0.43 7.49 28.16
N ARG A 657 -0.53 8.26 27.60
CA ARG A 657 -0.55 9.71 27.82
C ARG A 657 -1.03 9.97 29.24
N ARG A 658 -0.17 10.56 30.06
CA ARG A 658 -0.62 11.18 31.30
C ARG A 658 -1.32 12.48 30.94
N PRO A 659 -2.58 12.69 31.34
CA PRO A 659 -3.16 14.03 31.30
C PRO A 659 -2.22 14.99 32.02
N ALA A 660 -1.98 16.16 31.43
CA ALA A 660 -1.29 17.22 32.16
C ALA A 660 -2.05 17.45 33.47
N LYS A 661 -1.37 17.36 34.61
CA LYS A 661 -1.96 17.70 35.90
C LYS A 661 -2.21 19.21 35.91
N VAL A 662 -3.38 19.60 35.43
CA VAL A 662 -3.85 20.97 35.50
C VAL A 662 -4.49 21.16 36.88
N PRO A 663 -4.25 22.29 37.57
CA PRO A 663 -4.89 22.59 38.86
C PRO A 663 -6.39 22.90 38.74
N ARG A 664 -6.99 22.72 37.55
CA ARG A 664 -8.39 23.01 37.25
C ARG A 664 -9.14 21.70 37.07
N GLU A 665 -10.27 21.57 37.77
CA GLU A 665 -11.19 20.46 37.54
C GLU A 665 -11.88 20.61 36.19
N PRO A 666 -12.05 19.53 35.42
CA PRO A 666 -12.87 19.53 34.22
C PRO A 666 -14.31 19.92 34.58
N VAL A 667 -14.82 20.98 33.96
CA VAL A 667 -16.21 21.45 34.19
C VAL A 667 -17.21 20.61 33.38
N ALA A 668 -16.75 19.89 32.36
CA ALA A 668 -17.57 19.05 31.50
C ALA A 668 -17.48 17.57 31.89
N GLU A 669 -18.61 16.88 31.83
CA GLU A 669 -18.70 15.42 31.98
C GLU A 669 -17.94 14.70 30.86
N ASP A 670 -17.37 13.53 31.16
CA ASP A 670 -16.83 12.63 30.15
C ASP A 670 -17.98 11.98 29.37
N LEU A 671 -18.35 12.62 28.26
CA LEU A 671 -19.45 12.19 27.40
C LEU A 671 -19.22 10.80 26.79
N ILE A 672 -17.96 10.35 26.64
CA ILE A 672 -17.64 9.02 26.11
C ILE A 672 -17.91 7.96 27.18
N GLN A 673 -17.49 8.22 28.43
CA GLN A 673 -17.81 7.35 29.55
C GLN A 673 -19.32 7.26 29.77
N ALA A 674 -20.02 8.40 29.76
CA ALA A 674 -21.48 8.47 29.88
C ALA A 674 -22.18 7.66 28.76
N LYS A 675 -21.77 7.85 27.49
CA LYS A 675 -22.28 7.05 26.36
C LYS A 675 -22.08 5.55 26.58
N ASN A 676 -20.89 5.13 26.99
CA ASN A 676 -20.58 3.71 27.19
C ASN A 676 -21.39 3.09 28.34
N ALA A 677 -21.59 3.84 29.42
CA ALA A 677 -22.44 3.40 30.53
C ALA A 677 -23.89 3.20 30.09
N LEU A 678 -24.45 4.11 29.27
CA LEU A 678 -25.80 3.96 28.72
C LEU A 678 -25.93 2.73 27.81
N LEU A 679 -24.95 2.47 26.94
CA LEU A 679 -24.96 1.30 26.05
C LEU A 679 -24.88 -0.02 26.84
N GLN A 680 -24.05 -0.07 27.88
CA GLN A 680 -23.93 -1.26 28.72
C GLN A 680 -25.16 -1.46 29.60
N GLY A 681 -25.70 -0.41 30.21
CA GLY A 681 -26.93 -0.49 31.00
C GLY A 681 -28.12 -1.02 30.20
N ALA A 682 -28.26 -0.61 28.93
CA ALA A 682 -29.30 -1.14 28.06
C ALA A 682 -29.17 -2.65 27.78
N LEU A 683 -27.94 -3.19 27.73
CA LEU A 683 -27.69 -4.64 27.62
C LEU A 683 -28.07 -5.37 28.91
N ASP A 684 -27.55 -4.87 30.03
CA ASP A 684 -27.73 -5.47 31.36
C ASP A 684 -29.21 -5.50 31.77
N GLU A 685 -30.01 -4.55 31.28
CA GLU A 685 -31.46 -4.50 31.51
C GLU A 685 -32.20 -5.73 30.95
N LEU A 686 -31.73 -6.35 29.88
CA LEU A 686 -32.44 -7.42 29.15
C LEU A 686 -31.77 -8.79 29.25
N GLU A 687 -30.57 -8.84 29.80
CA GLU A 687 -29.80 -10.07 29.92
C GLU A 687 -30.53 -11.11 30.80
N GLY A 688 -30.84 -12.28 30.22
CA GLY A 688 -31.55 -13.36 30.91
C GLY A 688 -33.00 -13.04 31.30
N LYS A 689 -33.59 -11.95 30.78
CA LYS A 689 -34.96 -11.52 31.10
C LYS A 689 -35.91 -11.71 29.93
N GLY A 690 -36.59 -12.85 29.90
CA GLY A 690 -37.62 -13.12 28.90
C GLY A 690 -38.00 -14.59 28.87
N LYS A 691 -39.15 -14.91 28.26
CA LYS A 691 -39.50 -16.31 27.96
C LYS A 691 -38.81 -16.85 26.72
N LEU A 692 -38.43 -15.94 25.82
CA LEU A 692 -37.62 -16.17 24.64
C LEU A 692 -36.35 -15.35 24.76
N THR A 693 -35.26 -15.84 24.19
CA THR A 693 -33.94 -15.19 24.21
C THR A 693 -33.41 -15.01 22.79
N ALA A 694 -33.02 -13.79 22.46
CA ALA A 694 -32.36 -13.47 21.20
C ALA A 694 -30.84 -13.32 21.42
N ALA A 695 -30.03 -14.07 20.68
CA ALA A 695 -28.60 -13.82 20.63
C ALA A 695 -28.29 -12.64 19.69
N VAL A 696 -27.44 -11.72 20.14
CA VAL A 696 -27.10 -10.51 19.39
C VAL A 696 -25.58 -10.26 19.31
N PRO A 697 -25.05 -9.76 18.19
CA PRO A 697 -23.62 -9.48 18.06
C PRO A 697 -23.26 -8.08 18.59
N ARG A 698 -22.22 -7.98 19.41
CA ARG A 698 -21.66 -6.70 19.90
C ARG A 698 -20.76 -6.07 18.84
N THR A 699 -21.31 -5.73 17.68
CA THR A 699 -20.56 -5.27 16.51
C THR A 699 -21.14 -4.00 15.87
N MET A 700 -20.26 -3.12 15.38
CA MET A 700 -20.56 -2.01 14.47
C MET A 700 -21.81 -1.19 14.86
N TYR A 701 -22.61 -0.84 13.85
CA TYR A 701 -23.81 -0.03 13.96
C TYR A 701 -24.90 -0.64 14.83
N PHE A 702 -24.91 -1.97 14.95
CA PHE A 702 -25.84 -2.68 15.81
C PHE A 702 -25.64 -2.28 17.27
N TYR A 703 -24.39 -2.30 17.75
CA TYR A 703 -24.06 -1.91 19.11
C TYR A 703 -24.26 -0.41 19.36
N GLU A 704 -23.95 0.45 18.39
CA GLU A 704 -24.19 1.90 18.53
C GLU A 704 -25.68 2.26 18.66
N ARG A 705 -26.56 1.46 18.04
CA ARG A 705 -28.02 1.60 18.15
C ARG A 705 -28.64 0.72 19.22
N PHE A 706 -27.84 0.11 20.11
CA PHE A 706 -28.37 -0.83 21.08
C PHE A 706 -29.51 -0.30 21.96
N PRO A 707 -29.53 0.97 22.42
CA PRO A 707 -30.66 1.49 23.20
C PRO A 707 -32.00 1.42 22.47
N PHE A 708 -32.00 1.58 21.14
CA PHE A 708 -33.20 1.38 20.31
C PHE A 708 -33.62 -0.10 20.30
N TRP A 709 -32.68 -1.01 20.07
CA TRP A 709 -32.95 -2.45 20.06
C TRP A 709 -33.40 -2.95 21.44
N ALA A 710 -32.82 -2.43 22.51
CA ALA A 710 -33.22 -2.76 23.87
C ALA A 710 -34.68 -2.36 24.12
N GLY A 711 -35.07 -1.15 23.72
CA GLY A 711 -36.48 -0.74 23.75
C GLY A 711 -37.39 -1.72 22.99
N PHE A 712 -37.02 -2.08 21.76
CA PHE A 712 -37.76 -3.04 20.93
C PHE A 712 -37.96 -4.41 21.61
N PHE A 713 -36.88 -5.02 22.11
CA PHE A 713 -36.95 -6.35 22.75
C PHE A 713 -37.69 -6.32 24.09
N ARG A 714 -37.54 -5.23 24.87
CA ARG A 714 -38.28 -5.02 26.12
C ARG A 714 -39.78 -5.05 25.89
N GLU A 715 -40.27 -4.31 24.90
CA GLU A 715 -41.71 -4.26 24.57
C GLU A 715 -42.24 -5.63 24.09
N LEU A 716 -41.39 -6.46 23.48
CA LEU A 716 -41.74 -7.82 23.07
C LEU A 716 -41.63 -8.85 24.20
N GLY A 717 -41.08 -8.49 25.36
CA GLY A 717 -40.81 -9.43 26.47
C GLY A 717 -39.76 -10.48 26.12
N ILE A 718 -38.85 -10.15 25.20
CA ILE A 718 -37.76 -11.02 24.73
C ILE A 718 -36.47 -10.63 25.46
N GLY A 719 -35.81 -11.61 26.05
CA GLY A 719 -34.49 -11.46 26.67
C GLY A 719 -33.40 -11.45 25.62
N ILE A 720 -32.21 -11.00 26.01
CA ILE A 720 -31.06 -10.91 25.09
C ILE A 720 -29.86 -11.62 25.70
N VAL A 721 -29.05 -12.23 24.85
CA VAL A 721 -27.67 -12.62 25.17
C VAL A 721 -26.74 -12.05 24.10
N ALA A 722 -25.76 -11.25 24.51
CA ALA A 722 -24.84 -10.62 23.58
C ALA A 722 -23.49 -11.34 23.54
N THR A 723 -22.83 -11.31 22.38
CA THR A 723 -21.41 -11.71 22.32
C THR A 723 -20.56 -10.82 23.23
N PRO A 724 -19.43 -11.30 23.77
CA PRO A 724 -18.53 -10.48 24.59
C PRO A 724 -17.91 -9.34 23.77
N ARG A 725 -17.18 -8.44 24.44
CA ARG A 725 -16.35 -7.44 23.73
C ARG A 725 -15.40 -8.18 22.78
N THR A 726 -15.21 -7.61 21.60
CA THR A 726 -14.30 -8.16 20.59
C THR A 726 -12.95 -8.47 21.24
N ASN A 727 -12.47 -9.70 21.03
CA ASN A 727 -11.20 -10.18 21.52
C ASN A 727 -10.44 -10.87 20.37
N ARG A 728 -9.19 -11.27 20.64
CA ARG A 728 -8.30 -11.87 19.65
C ARG A 728 -8.90 -13.12 18.99
N LYS A 729 -9.48 -14.03 19.79
CA LYS A 729 -10.10 -15.26 19.29
C LYS A 729 -11.26 -14.96 18.32
N ILE A 730 -12.15 -14.03 18.69
CA ILE A 730 -13.25 -13.60 17.82
C ILE A 730 -12.71 -13.00 16.52
N ALA A 731 -11.69 -12.14 16.60
CA ALA A 731 -11.12 -11.51 15.41
C ALA A 731 -10.41 -12.52 14.48
N GLU A 732 -9.68 -13.49 15.03
CA GLU A 732 -8.99 -14.55 14.29
C GLU A 732 -10.00 -15.49 13.61
N GLU A 733 -11.02 -15.95 14.32
CA GLU A 733 -12.10 -16.75 13.72
C GLU A 733 -12.79 -15.99 12.59
N GLY A 734 -13.09 -14.71 12.81
CA GLY A 734 -13.68 -13.84 11.80
C GLY A 734 -12.82 -13.61 10.57
N PHE A 735 -11.49 -13.65 10.74
CA PHE A 735 -10.53 -13.63 9.64
C PHE A 735 -10.53 -14.95 8.86
N GLU A 736 -10.54 -16.09 9.55
CA GLU A 736 -10.50 -17.43 8.96
C GLU A 736 -11.74 -17.75 8.11
N ILE A 737 -12.94 -17.40 8.59
CA ILE A 737 -14.19 -17.69 7.88
C ILE A 737 -14.55 -16.64 6.82
N SER A 738 -13.73 -15.60 6.68
CA SER A 738 -14.00 -14.52 5.74
C SER A 738 -13.78 -14.99 4.31
N VAL A 739 -14.86 -14.99 3.52
CA VAL A 739 -14.84 -15.36 2.09
C VAL A 739 -14.15 -14.29 1.22
N ALA A 740 -14.03 -13.06 1.75
CA ALA A 740 -13.25 -11.96 1.21
C ALA A 740 -12.33 -11.42 2.32
N GLU A 741 -11.43 -10.48 2.03
CA GLU A 741 -10.74 -9.73 3.09
C GLU A 741 -11.36 -8.34 3.27
N PRO A 742 -12.56 -8.23 3.89
CA PRO A 742 -13.15 -6.93 4.16
C PRO A 742 -12.32 -6.20 5.23
N CYS A 743 -12.64 -4.93 5.48
CA CYS A 743 -11.99 -4.20 6.55
C CYS A 743 -12.17 -4.94 7.89
N PHE A 744 -11.18 -4.80 8.78
CA PHE A 744 -11.14 -5.49 10.07
C PHE A 744 -12.47 -5.47 10.85
N PRO A 745 -13.25 -4.38 10.89
CA PRO A 745 -14.53 -4.39 11.59
C PRO A 745 -15.55 -5.40 11.05
N ILE A 746 -15.52 -5.68 9.74
CA ILE A 746 -16.39 -6.70 9.14
C ILE A 746 -15.85 -8.10 9.43
N GLN A 747 -14.53 -8.30 9.42
CA GLN A 747 -13.91 -9.57 9.85
C GLN A 747 -14.29 -9.87 11.31
N ALA A 748 -14.14 -8.89 12.20
CA ALA A 748 -14.59 -9.00 13.58
C ALA A 748 -16.09 -9.29 13.68
N ALA A 749 -16.94 -8.63 12.88
CA ALA A 749 -18.37 -8.92 12.84
C ALA A 749 -18.66 -10.38 12.47
N LEU A 750 -18.00 -10.96 11.47
CA LEU A 750 -18.11 -12.38 11.13
C LEU A 750 -17.68 -13.27 12.29
N GLY A 751 -16.60 -12.90 12.98
CA GLY A 751 -16.17 -13.58 14.20
C GLY A 751 -17.21 -13.55 15.31
N HIS A 752 -17.91 -12.43 15.49
CA HIS A 752 -19.03 -12.33 16.43
C HIS A 752 -20.17 -13.28 16.03
N ILE A 753 -20.49 -13.40 14.74
CA ILE A 753 -21.49 -14.36 14.26
C ILE A 753 -21.04 -15.81 14.50
N SER A 754 -19.79 -16.15 14.20
CA SER A 754 -19.20 -17.46 14.52
C SER A 754 -19.33 -17.81 15.99
N TYR A 755 -18.99 -16.85 16.87
CA TYR A 755 -19.13 -17.00 18.31
C TYR A 755 -20.59 -17.24 18.71
N MET A 756 -21.55 -16.50 18.15
CA MET A 756 -22.98 -16.71 18.45
C MET A 756 -23.42 -18.13 18.09
N VAL A 757 -23.03 -18.61 16.90
CA VAL A 757 -23.41 -19.96 16.44
C VAL A 757 -22.84 -21.05 17.36
N ARG A 758 -21.60 -20.90 17.81
CA ARG A 758 -20.90 -21.92 18.61
C ARG A 758 -21.28 -21.89 20.08
N GLU A 759 -21.30 -20.70 20.68
CA GLU A 759 -21.37 -20.51 22.14
C GLU A 759 -22.76 -20.07 22.61
N LEU A 760 -23.58 -19.48 21.73
CA LEU A 760 -24.91 -18.97 22.05
C LEU A 760 -26.01 -19.72 21.29
N GLY A 761 -25.72 -20.94 20.83
CA GLY A 761 -26.64 -21.79 20.05
C GLY A 761 -27.93 -22.20 20.78
N ASP A 762 -27.96 -22.06 22.10
CA ASP A 762 -29.14 -22.32 22.94
C ASP A 762 -30.15 -21.16 22.92
N ALA A 763 -29.83 -20.03 22.31
CA ALA A 763 -30.78 -18.93 22.14
C ALA A 763 -31.88 -19.30 21.13
N ASP A 764 -33.11 -18.85 21.38
CA ASP A 764 -34.25 -19.16 20.52
C ASP A 764 -34.10 -18.59 19.10
N PHE A 765 -33.45 -17.43 18.96
CA PHE A 765 -33.20 -16.78 17.67
C PHE A 765 -31.88 -16.02 17.63
N PHE A 766 -31.26 -15.94 16.45
CA PHE A 766 -30.15 -15.03 16.17
C PHE A 766 -30.67 -13.77 15.50
N PHE A 767 -30.36 -12.61 16.07
CA PHE A 767 -30.82 -11.33 15.53
C PHE A 767 -29.66 -10.50 14.95
N VAL A 768 -29.65 -10.39 13.62
CA VAL A 768 -28.65 -9.63 12.85
C VAL A 768 -29.38 -8.75 11.84
N PRO A 769 -29.87 -7.56 12.24
CA PRO A 769 -30.70 -6.72 11.39
C PRO A 769 -29.88 -6.05 10.29
N ASN A 770 -30.45 -5.96 9.09
CA ASN A 770 -29.93 -5.11 8.02
C ASN A 770 -30.65 -3.76 8.03
N VAL A 771 -29.91 -2.67 8.25
CA VAL A 771 -30.47 -1.32 8.25
C VAL A 771 -30.42 -0.77 6.83
N ILE A 772 -31.56 -0.77 6.15
CA ILE A 772 -31.71 -0.14 4.84
C ILE A 772 -32.04 1.33 5.08
N ASN A 773 -31.08 2.21 4.79
CA ASN A 773 -31.34 3.64 4.65
C ASN A 773 -32.16 3.86 3.37
N ALA A 774 -33.33 4.48 3.50
CA ALA A 774 -34.20 4.81 2.37
C ALA A 774 -33.70 6.02 1.58
#